data_AF-A0AAY5K987-F1
#
_entry.id   AF-A0AAY5K987-F1
#
_cell.length_a   1.000
_cell.length_b   1.000
_cell.length_c   1.000
_cell.angle_alpha   90.00
_cell.angle_beta   90.00
_cell.angle_gamma   90.00
#
_symmetry.space_group_name_H-M   'P 1'
#
loop_
_entity.id
_entity.type
_entity.pdbx_description
1 polymer ?
#
loop_
_entity_poly.entity_id
_entity_poly.type
_entity_poly.pdbx_seq_one_letter_code
_entity_poly.pdbx_strand_id
1 'polypeptide(L)'
;MLLFPGCKLLSSDSLLQVSYVIRDEVEKYNRNGVNALQLDPALNRLFTAGRDSIIRIWSVNQHKVTRCSYIGLIVFCILVISASSDTTVKVWNAHKGFCMSTLRTHKDYVKALAYAKDKELVASAGLDRQIFLWDVNTLTALTASNNTVTTSSLSGNKDSIYSLAMNQMGTVIVSGSTEKVLRVWDPRTCAKLMKLKGHTDNVKSLLLNRDGTQCLSGSSDGTIRLWSLGQQRCIATYRVHDEGVWALQVNEAFTHVYSGGRDRKIYCTDLRNPDIRVLICEEKAPVLKMELDRTADPPTALWVSTTKSTVNKWSLKGVYNVRASGDYDNDSTTPLTPLCTQPEQVVKGGASIVQCHILNDKRHILTKDTNNNVAYWDVLKACKGEDLGKMEFDEEIKKRFKMVYVPNWFSVDLKTGMLTITLDESDCFAAWVSAKDAGFSSPDGSDPKLNLGGLLLQALLECWPRTHINPMDEDTEMNHVNGEHESRIQKGNGYFQVPPHTPVIFGEAGGRTLFRLLCRDSGGETESMLLNETVPQWVIDITVDKNMPKFNKIPFYLQPHSSSGAKTLKKDRLSASDMLQVRKVMEHVYEKIINLDNESQTGASGNNDKPSEQKEDEDMAVLAEEKIELLCQDQVLDPNMDLRTVKHFIWKSGGDLTLHYRQRST
;
A
#
# COMPACT_ATOMS: atom_id res chain seq x y z
N MET A 1 38.49 4.45 -5.88
CA MET A 1 38.93 3.73 -4.68
C MET A 1 38.93 4.70 -3.50
N LEU A 2 37.80 4.80 -2.81
CA LEU A 2 37.64 5.42 -1.50
C LEU A 2 36.61 4.55 -0.78
N LEU A 3 37.08 3.84 0.25
CA LEU A 3 36.31 2.92 1.05
C LEU A 3 35.26 3.69 1.84
N PHE A 4 33.99 3.26 1.75
CA PHE A 4 32.93 3.62 2.68
C PHE A 4 33.20 2.97 4.05
N PRO A 5 33.39 3.72 5.15
CA PRO A 5 33.33 3.18 6.49
C PRO A 5 32.07 3.74 7.16
N GLY A 6 30.95 3.01 7.10
CA GLY A 6 29.76 3.43 7.85
C GLY A 6 28.40 3.00 7.32
N CYS A 7 28.27 1.87 6.62
CA CYS A 7 26.98 1.22 6.42
C CYS A 7 27.16 -0.30 6.46
N LYS A 8 27.32 -0.85 7.66
CA LYS A 8 27.10 -2.27 7.92
C LYS A 8 26.24 -2.41 9.17
N LEU A 9 24.95 -2.57 8.92
CA LEU A 9 24.09 -3.63 9.42
C LEU A 9 22.66 -3.23 9.04
N LEU A 10 22.24 -3.60 7.83
CA LEU A 10 20.88 -4.13 7.69
C LEU A 10 20.76 -5.15 8.83
N SER A 11 19.76 -5.01 9.70
CA SER A 11 19.47 -6.04 10.69
C SER A 11 19.40 -7.36 9.92
N SER A 12 20.23 -8.32 10.29
CA SER A 12 20.46 -9.58 9.56
C SER A 12 19.23 -10.48 9.39
N ASP A 13 18.05 -10.04 9.86
CA ASP A 13 16.81 -10.82 9.91
C ASP A 13 15.57 -10.11 9.31
N SER A 14 15.70 -8.92 8.69
CA SER A 14 14.54 -8.25 8.09
C SER A 14 14.30 -8.75 6.66
N LEU A 15 13.25 -9.55 6.47
CA LEU A 15 12.77 -9.99 5.15
C LEU A 15 12.46 -8.78 4.27
N LEU A 16 13.08 -8.72 3.09
CA LEU A 16 12.91 -7.67 2.10
C LEU A 16 11.81 -8.05 1.11
N GLN A 17 10.92 -7.10 0.86
CA GLN A 17 9.76 -7.26 -0.01
C GLN A 17 9.83 -6.30 -1.20
N VAL A 18 9.23 -6.73 -2.32
CA VAL A 18 9.04 -5.89 -3.51
C VAL A 18 7.56 -5.55 -3.61
N SER A 19 7.22 -4.28 -3.70
CA SER A 19 5.85 -3.83 -3.89
C SER A 19 5.72 -2.94 -5.11
N TYR A 20 4.55 -2.94 -5.74
CA TYR A 20 4.21 -2.01 -6.80
C TYR A 20 2.76 -1.55 -6.70
N VAL A 21 2.45 -0.43 -7.35
CA VAL A 21 1.11 0.19 -7.27
C VAL A 21 0.46 0.22 -8.64
N ILE A 22 -0.73 -0.37 -8.76
CA ILE A 22 -1.55 -0.31 -9.98
C ILE A 22 -2.34 0.99 -9.96
N ARG A 23 -2.01 1.92 -10.86
CA ARG A 23 -2.57 3.28 -10.91
C ARG A 23 -2.33 3.96 -12.25
N ASP A 24 -2.99 5.11 -12.44
CA ASP A 24 -2.70 5.99 -13.57
C ASP A 24 -1.40 6.76 -13.33
N GLU A 25 -0.76 7.20 -14.42
CA GLU A 25 0.50 7.97 -14.35
C GLU A 25 0.35 9.22 -13.49
N VAL A 26 -0.79 9.93 -13.62
CA VAL A 26 -1.10 11.14 -12.85
C VAL A 26 -2.40 10.97 -12.07
N GLU A 27 -2.27 10.77 -10.76
CA GLU A 27 -3.39 10.73 -9.82
C GLU A 27 -3.76 12.15 -9.36
N LYS A 28 -4.47 12.88 -10.23
CA LYS A 28 -4.77 14.31 -10.06
C LYS A 28 -5.49 14.65 -8.75
N TYR A 29 -6.35 13.76 -8.27
CA TYR A 29 -7.17 13.96 -7.06
C TYR A 29 -6.74 13.00 -5.95
N ASN A 30 -6.96 13.39 -4.70
CA ASN A 30 -6.70 12.49 -3.58
C ASN A 30 -7.49 11.19 -3.76
N ARG A 31 -6.82 10.04 -3.63
CA ARG A 31 -7.43 8.70 -3.72
C ARG A 31 -7.81 8.13 -2.37
N ASN A 32 -7.56 8.86 -1.28
CA ASN A 32 -7.99 8.55 0.09
C ASN A 32 -8.09 9.85 0.90
N GLY A 33 -8.49 9.78 2.17
CA GLY A 33 -8.64 10.93 3.06
C GLY A 33 -7.39 11.79 3.20
N VAL A 34 -7.55 13.04 3.65
CA VAL A 34 -6.44 14.01 3.75
C VAL A 34 -6.08 14.27 5.21
N ASN A 35 -4.85 13.94 5.60
CA ASN A 35 -4.39 13.97 7.00
C ASN A 35 -3.93 15.35 7.48
N ALA A 36 -3.45 16.21 6.58
CA ALA A 36 -3.10 17.59 6.89
C ALA A 36 -3.23 18.52 5.70
N LEU A 37 -3.31 19.80 6.06
CA LEU A 37 -3.42 20.94 5.17
C LEU A 37 -2.35 21.95 5.55
N GLN A 38 -1.87 22.70 4.57
CA GLN A 38 -1.03 23.87 4.79
C GLN A 38 -1.37 24.91 3.73
N LEU A 39 -1.55 26.16 4.14
CA LEU A 39 -1.87 27.26 3.23
C LEU A 39 -0.65 28.17 3.07
N ASP A 40 -0.25 28.44 1.83
CA ASP A 40 0.66 29.50 1.46
C ASP A 40 -0.15 30.73 1.00
N PRO A 41 -0.26 31.77 1.83
CA PRO A 41 -1.03 32.97 1.50
C PRO A 41 -0.32 33.87 0.47
N ALA A 42 1.01 33.76 0.31
CA ALA A 42 1.75 34.59 -0.64
C ALA A 42 1.52 34.12 -2.08
N LEU A 43 1.48 32.80 -2.30
CA LEU A 43 1.21 32.22 -3.62
C LEU A 43 -0.24 31.78 -3.83
N ASN A 44 -1.10 31.93 -2.82
CA ASN A 44 -2.46 31.41 -2.82
C ASN A 44 -2.49 29.92 -3.20
N ARG A 45 -1.70 29.12 -2.46
CA ARG A 45 -1.58 27.67 -2.67
C ARG A 45 -1.98 26.89 -1.43
N LEU A 46 -2.85 25.92 -1.61
CA LEU A 46 -3.16 24.92 -0.60
C LEU A 46 -2.37 23.65 -0.88
N PHE A 47 -1.71 23.12 0.14
CA PHE A 47 -1.08 21.81 0.10
C PHE A 47 -1.94 20.80 0.85
N THR A 48 -2.18 19.64 0.25
CA THR A 48 -2.92 18.54 0.88
C THR A 48 -2.04 17.32 1.04
N ALA A 49 -1.93 16.80 2.26
CA ALA A 49 -1.23 15.57 2.59
C ALA A 49 -2.17 14.36 2.57
N GLY A 50 -2.23 13.64 1.45
CA GLY A 50 -3.14 12.51 1.28
C GLY A 50 -2.69 11.24 2.01
N ARG A 51 -3.66 10.46 2.51
CA ARG A 51 -3.48 9.06 2.96
C ARG A 51 -3.08 8.14 1.81
N ASP A 52 -3.25 8.59 0.58
CA ASP A 52 -2.85 7.92 -0.65
C ASP A 52 -1.35 8.04 -0.96
N SER A 53 -0.54 8.46 0.01
CA SER A 53 0.90 8.69 -0.12
C SER A 53 1.30 9.84 -1.06
N ILE A 54 0.40 10.77 -1.38
CA ILE A 54 0.66 11.86 -2.32
C ILE A 54 0.42 13.24 -1.67
N ILE A 55 1.34 14.19 -1.84
CA ILE A 55 1.08 15.61 -1.59
C ILE A 55 0.51 16.23 -2.88
N ARG A 56 -0.46 17.13 -2.75
CA ARG A 56 -0.96 17.89 -3.91
C ARG A 56 -0.92 19.37 -3.62
N ILE A 57 -0.64 20.14 -4.66
CA ILE A 57 -0.61 21.59 -4.64
C ILE A 57 -1.83 22.07 -5.44
N TRP A 58 -2.63 22.91 -4.81
CA TRP A 58 -3.85 23.47 -5.38
C TRP A 58 -3.74 24.98 -5.40
N SER A 59 -4.18 25.64 -6.46
CA SER A 59 -4.44 27.08 -6.35
C SER A 59 -5.74 27.27 -5.59
N VAL A 60 -5.76 28.20 -4.65
CA VAL A 60 -6.99 28.62 -3.97
C VAL A 60 -7.70 29.77 -4.70
N ASN A 61 -7.08 30.33 -5.74
CA ASN A 61 -7.78 31.23 -6.65
C ASN A 61 -8.85 30.43 -7.39
N GLN A 62 -10.01 31.02 -7.65
CA GLN A 62 -11.19 30.34 -8.23
C GLN A 62 -10.94 29.72 -9.63
N HIS A 63 -9.73 29.85 -10.20
CA HIS A 63 -9.35 29.32 -11.50
C HIS A 63 -7.97 28.63 -11.46
N LYS A 64 -7.98 27.33 -11.84
CA LYS A 64 -6.85 26.40 -12.14
C LYS A 64 -6.17 25.63 -11.00
N VAL A 65 -5.92 24.34 -11.30
CA VAL A 65 -5.12 23.40 -10.50
C VAL A 65 -3.74 23.27 -11.15
N THR A 66 -2.66 23.26 -10.36
CA THR A 66 -1.28 23.10 -10.90
C THR A 66 -0.46 22.08 -10.09
N ARG A 67 -0.20 20.94 -10.74
CA ARG A 67 0.83 19.89 -10.51
C ARG A 67 0.83 19.12 -9.15
N CYS A 68 1.25 17.84 -9.21
CA CYS A 68 1.27 16.85 -8.12
C CYS A 68 2.71 16.44 -7.74
N SER A 69 2.99 16.14 -6.46
CA SER A 69 4.28 15.61 -5.95
C SER A 69 4.10 14.85 -4.61
N TYR A 70 4.79 13.74 -4.34
CA TYR A 70 4.35 12.72 -3.34
C TYR A 70 4.51 13.05 -1.80
N ILE A 71 3.82 12.27 -0.94
CA ILE A 71 3.89 11.95 0.53
C ILE A 71 3.75 13.02 1.65
N GLY A 72 2.75 12.88 2.54
CA GLY A 72 2.86 13.10 4.03
C GLY A 72 2.50 14.48 4.64
N LEU A 73 2.29 14.54 5.97
CA LEU A 73 1.86 15.73 6.76
C LEU A 73 2.81 16.92 6.57
N ILE A 74 2.32 18.16 6.37
CA ILE A 74 3.14 19.28 5.85
C ILE A 74 3.37 20.38 6.89
N VAL A 75 4.57 20.95 6.89
CA VAL A 75 4.93 22.24 7.53
C VAL A 75 5.62 23.12 6.48
N PHE A 76 5.35 24.44 6.48
CA PHE A 76 5.94 25.41 5.54
C PHE A 76 7.06 26.26 6.16
N CYS A 77 8.23 26.16 5.53
CA CYS A 77 9.21 27.23 5.31
C CYS A 77 9.22 27.52 3.80
N ILE A 78 10.25 28.17 3.23
CA ILE A 78 10.47 28.15 1.76
C ILE A 78 10.46 26.71 1.16
N LEU A 79 10.58 25.69 2.03
CA LEU A 79 10.43 24.26 1.79
C LEU A 79 9.18 23.65 2.44
N VAL A 80 8.77 22.48 1.93
CA VAL A 80 7.79 21.61 2.58
C VAL A 80 8.54 20.51 3.33
N ILE A 81 8.20 20.27 4.60
CA ILE A 81 8.66 19.08 5.34
C ILE A 81 7.48 18.14 5.53
N SER A 82 7.69 16.86 5.19
CA SER A 82 6.65 15.83 5.30
C SER A 82 6.95 14.76 6.33
N ALA A 83 5.97 14.34 7.11
CA ALA A 83 6.03 13.15 7.98
C ALA A 83 5.10 12.03 7.48
N SER A 84 5.56 10.78 7.51
CA SER A 84 4.88 9.64 6.90
C SER A 84 4.84 8.39 7.79
N SER A 85 3.89 7.51 7.49
CA SER A 85 3.80 6.17 8.09
C SER A 85 4.81 5.18 7.48
N ASP A 86 5.58 5.58 6.46
CA ASP A 86 6.76 4.83 5.97
C ASP A 86 8.01 5.00 6.85
N THR A 87 7.83 5.55 8.05
CA THR A 87 8.85 5.87 9.08
C THR A 87 9.82 6.99 8.71
N THR A 88 9.61 7.70 7.60
CA THR A 88 10.53 8.77 7.15
C THR A 88 9.97 10.18 7.36
N VAL A 89 10.90 11.12 7.48
CA VAL A 89 10.64 12.55 7.28
C VAL A 89 11.32 12.97 5.97
N LYS A 90 10.62 13.66 5.08
CA LYS A 90 11.18 14.12 3.80
C LYS A 90 11.16 15.64 3.72
N VAL A 91 12.17 16.16 3.03
CA VAL A 91 12.37 17.59 2.80
C VAL A 91 12.17 17.85 1.32
N TRP A 92 11.33 18.84 0.98
CA TRP A 92 10.85 19.06 -0.38
C TRP A 92 11.08 20.50 -0.81
N ASN A 93 11.50 20.68 -2.07
CA ASN A 93 11.43 21.97 -2.70
C ASN A 93 9.97 22.26 -3.10
N ALA A 94 9.28 23.11 -2.35
CA ALA A 94 7.85 23.40 -2.56
C ALA A 94 7.56 24.09 -3.90
N HIS A 95 8.52 24.85 -4.42
CA HIS A 95 8.37 25.60 -5.68
C HIS A 95 8.48 24.69 -6.90
N LYS A 96 9.45 23.76 -6.89
CA LYS A 96 9.73 22.84 -7.99
C LYS A 96 9.00 21.49 -7.86
N GLY A 97 8.54 21.14 -6.66
CA GLY A 97 7.74 19.94 -6.41
C GLY A 97 8.54 18.63 -6.42
N PHE A 98 9.76 18.62 -5.86
CA PHE A 98 10.57 17.38 -5.75
C PHE A 98 11.17 17.20 -4.35
N CYS A 99 11.42 15.93 -3.99
CA CYS A 99 12.04 15.54 -2.73
C CYS A 99 13.54 15.81 -2.79
N MET A 100 14.07 16.58 -1.84
CA MET A 100 15.50 16.88 -1.71
C MET A 100 16.22 15.88 -0.81
N SER A 101 15.60 15.47 0.30
CA SER A 101 16.25 14.60 1.28
C SER A 101 15.25 13.71 2.02
N THR A 102 15.72 12.55 2.50
CA THR A 102 14.93 11.60 3.31
C THR A 102 15.67 11.31 4.61
N LEU A 103 15.09 11.73 5.73
CA LEU A 103 15.58 11.52 7.08
C LEU A 103 14.98 10.21 7.62
N ARG A 104 15.84 9.28 8.03
CA ARG A 104 15.47 7.90 8.41
C ARG A 104 15.76 7.60 9.88
N THR A 105 15.56 8.58 10.76
CA THR A 105 15.88 8.45 12.20
C THR A 105 14.77 7.82 13.01
N HIS A 106 13.52 7.99 12.59
CA HIS A 106 12.36 7.37 13.22
C HIS A 106 12.30 5.86 12.91
N LYS A 107 11.83 5.09 13.90
CA LYS A 107 11.76 3.62 13.82
C LYS A 107 10.34 3.09 13.67
N ASP A 108 9.36 3.98 13.63
CA ASP A 108 7.93 3.68 13.49
C ASP A 108 7.26 4.92 12.86
N TYR A 109 5.94 4.90 12.69
CA TYR A 109 5.19 5.90 11.95
C TYR A 109 5.39 7.30 12.54
N VAL A 110 5.79 8.25 11.69
CA VAL A 110 5.90 9.66 12.07
C VAL A 110 4.51 10.29 11.98
N LYS A 111 4.00 10.78 13.11
CA LYS A 111 2.59 11.18 13.27
C LYS A 111 2.37 12.68 13.38
N ALA A 112 3.39 13.44 13.77
CA ALA A 112 3.24 14.87 13.98
C ALA A 112 4.52 15.63 13.61
N LEU A 113 4.32 16.84 13.10
CA LEU A 113 5.35 17.86 12.94
C LEU A 113 4.95 19.08 13.76
N ALA A 114 5.95 19.81 14.24
CA ALA A 114 5.79 21.13 14.85
C ALA A 114 6.82 22.11 14.30
N TYR A 115 6.51 23.39 14.33
CA TYR A 115 7.32 24.43 13.68
C TYR A 115 7.41 25.70 14.51
N ALA A 116 8.62 26.22 14.65
CA ALA A 116 8.89 27.55 15.15
C ALA A 116 9.42 28.44 14.02
N LYS A 117 8.56 29.36 13.57
CA LYS A 117 8.82 30.24 12.44
C LYS A 117 10.02 31.16 12.65
N ASP A 118 10.14 31.77 13.83
CA ASP A 118 11.17 32.79 14.06
C ASP A 118 12.59 32.20 14.13
N LYS A 119 12.70 30.86 14.24
CA LYS A 119 13.96 30.12 14.29
C LYS A 119 14.17 29.18 13.11
N GLU A 120 13.19 29.07 12.21
CA GLU A 120 13.20 28.08 11.13
C GLU A 120 13.51 26.66 11.68
N LEU A 121 12.88 26.31 12.81
CA LEU A 121 13.11 25.05 13.52
C LEU A 121 11.88 24.15 13.40
N VAL A 122 12.09 22.90 13.00
CA VAL A 122 11.02 21.89 12.89
C VAL A 122 11.29 20.75 13.85
N ALA A 123 10.23 20.16 14.39
CA ALA A 123 10.29 18.95 15.17
C ALA A 123 9.43 17.85 14.55
N SER A 124 9.87 16.60 14.63
CA SER A 124 9.11 15.42 14.19
C SER A 124 8.93 14.43 15.33
N ALA A 125 7.74 13.83 15.42
CA ALA A 125 7.40 12.86 16.46
C ALA A 125 6.49 11.76 15.94
N GLY A 126 6.57 10.57 16.55
CA GLY A 126 5.86 9.39 16.07
C GLY A 126 5.56 8.33 17.11
N LEU A 127 5.16 7.16 16.60
CA LEU A 127 4.81 6.00 17.41
C LEU A 127 6.02 5.39 18.13
N ASP A 128 7.24 5.67 17.64
CA ASP A 128 8.51 5.29 18.24
C ASP A 128 8.84 6.05 19.53
N ARG A 129 7.94 6.97 19.95
CA ARG A 129 8.01 7.75 21.20
C ARG A 129 9.16 8.77 21.21
N GLN A 130 9.86 8.93 20.09
CA GLN A 130 10.96 9.87 19.94
C GLN A 130 10.44 11.19 19.36
N ILE A 131 11.13 12.27 19.72
CA ILE A 131 10.98 13.58 19.09
C ILE A 131 12.36 14.01 18.61
N PHE A 132 12.48 14.33 17.33
CA PHE A 132 13.71 14.90 16.75
C PHE A 132 13.51 16.37 16.41
N LEU A 133 14.54 17.18 16.61
CA LEU A 133 14.60 18.58 16.24
C LEU A 133 15.52 18.76 15.02
N TRP A 134 15.08 19.60 14.10
CA TRP A 134 15.68 19.82 12.80
C TRP A 134 15.76 21.31 12.48
N ASP A 135 16.97 21.83 12.33
CA ASP A 135 17.17 23.16 11.77
C ASP A 135 16.92 23.11 10.25
N VAL A 136 15.94 23.88 9.77
CA VAL A 136 15.54 23.84 8.37
C VAL A 136 16.68 24.32 7.47
N ASN A 137 17.46 25.33 7.90
CA ASN A 137 18.58 25.83 7.12
C ASN A 137 19.64 24.75 6.89
N THR A 138 19.99 24.00 7.94
CA THR A 138 20.89 22.84 7.85
C THR A 138 20.33 21.78 6.88
N LEU A 139 19.03 21.47 6.96
CA LEU A 139 18.40 20.52 6.04
C LEU A 139 18.43 21.00 4.58
N THR A 140 18.29 22.30 4.33
CA THR A 140 18.32 22.87 2.97
C THR A 140 19.71 22.80 2.34
N ALA A 141 20.75 22.81 3.17
CA ALA A 141 22.15 22.83 2.76
C ALA A 141 22.74 21.42 2.53
N LEU A 142 21.95 20.37 2.69
CA LEU A 142 22.38 19.01 2.43
C LEU A 142 22.65 18.80 0.93
N THR A 143 23.81 18.22 0.62
CA THR A 143 24.23 17.87 -0.74
C THR A 143 24.76 16.43 -0.77
N ALA A 144 25.09 15.91 -1.96
CA ALA A 144 25.74 14.61 -2.07
C ALA A 144 27.08 14.53 -1.31
N SER A 145 27.79 15.66 -1.17
CA SER A 145 29.06 15.75 -0.44
C SER A 145 28.90 16.11 1.05
N ASN A 146 27.77 16.68 1.45
CA ASN A 146 27.45 17.02 2.83
C ASN A 146 26.09 16.42 3.22
N ASN A 147 26.10 15.11 3.53
CA ASN A 147 24.91 14.32 3.80
C ASN A 147 24.72 13.95 5.28
N THR A 148 25.51 14.53 6.18
CA THR A 148 25.42 14.26 7.62
C THR A 148 24.54 15.31 8.29
N VAL A 149 23.57 14.88 9.10
CA VAL A 149 22.71 15.75 9.89
C VAL A 149 22.88 15.41 11.38
N THR A 150 23.18 16.41 12.19
CA THR A 150 23.22 16.26 13.64
C THR A 150 21.81 16.16 14.18
N THR A 151 21.52 15.08 14.90
CA THR A 151 20.18 14.84 15.45
C THR A 151 20.13 15.28 16.90
N SER A 152 19.24 16.22 17.20
CA SER A 152 18.87 16.54 18.59
C SER A 152 17.56 15.83 18.92
N SER A 153 17.50 15.13 20.05
CA SER A 153 16.30 14.36 20.44
C SER A 153 15.79 14.75 21.81
N LEU A 154 14.47 14.73 21.98
CA LEU A 154 13.81 14.97 23.26
C LEU A 154 13.33 13.64 23.83
N SER A 155 13.85 13.29 25.01
CA SER A 155 13.47 12.05 25.70
C SER A 155 12.34 12.29 26.72
N GLY A 156 11.61 11.22 27.04
CA GLY A 156 10.74 11.15 28.22
C GLY A 156 9.31 10.70 27.98
N ASN A 157 8.82 10.71 26.73
CA ASN A 157 7.53 10.12 26.38
C ASN A 157 7.53 8.63 26.70
N LYS A 158 6.48 8.15 27.39
CA LYS A 158 6.37 6.72 27.73
C LYS A 158 5.58 5.92 26.70
N ASP A 159 4.84 6.61 25.85
CA ASP A 159 3.92 6.01 24.90
C ASP A 159 3.90 6.78 23.57
N SER A 160 3.23 6.22 22.56
CA SER A 160 3.21 6.72 21.19
C SER A 160 2.66 8.15 21.08
N ILE A 161 3.37 8.99 20.32
CA ILE A 161 3.05 10.41 20.18
C ILE A 161 2.11 10.61 18.99
N TYR A 162 1.04 11.38 19.18
CA TYR A 162 0.03 11.66 18.17
C TYR A 162 -0.08 13.15 17.81
N SER A 163 0.42 14.04 18.66
CA SER A 163 0.42 15.48 18.40
C SER A 163 1.68 16.15 18.93
N LEU A 164 2.08 17.23 18.27
CA LEU A 164 3.25 18.01 18.59
C LEU A 164 2.94 19.47 18.26
N ALA A 165 3.36 20.40 19.11
CA ALA A 165 3.25 21.83 18.87
C ALA A 165 4.49 22.56 19.41
N MET A 166 4.90 23.61 18.71
CA MET A 166 5.98 24.51 19.12
C MET A 166 5.45 25.94 19.01
N ASN A 167 5.87 26.83 19.92
CA ASN A 167 5.50 28.24 19.79
C ASN A 167 6.35 28.93 18.73
N GLN A 168 5.88 30.09 18.24
CA GLN A 168 6.52 30.80 17.14
C GLN A 168 7.99 31.16 17.41
N MET A 169 8.31 31.52 18.67
CA MET A 169 9.66 31.90 19.09
C MET A 169 10.62 30.70 19.27
N GLY A 170 10.11 29.47 19.24
CA GLY A 170 10.93 28.26 19.44
C GLY A 170 11.48 28.12 20.85
N THR A 171 10.72 28.52 21.87
CA THR A 171 11.12 28.44 23.29
C THR A 171 10.42 27.31 24.04
N VAL A 172 9.31 26.81 23.51
CA VAL A 172 8.49 25.76 24.13
C VAL A 172 8.04 24.77 23.07
N ILE A 173 8.21 23.48 23.35
CA ILE A 173 7.62 22.39 22.58
C ILE A 173 6.78 21.50 23.49
N VAL A 174 5.59 21.10 23.03
CA VAL A 174 4.64 20.25 23.74
C VAL A 174 4.32 19.01 22.90
N SER A 175 4.32 17.83 23.53
CA SER A 175 3.83 16.59 22.93
C SER A 175 2.54 16.10 23.57
N GLY A 176 1.69 15.50 22.76
CA GLY A 176 0.46 14.81 23.16
C GLY A 176 0.47 13.37 22.67
N SER A 177 0.08 12.44 23.54
CA SER A 177 0.26 11.00 23.34
C SER A 177 -0.90 10.19 23.95
N THR A 178 -0.86 8.88 23.73
CA THR A 178 -1.70 7.91 24.45
C THR A 178 -1.36 7.79 25.94
N GLU A 179 -0.28 8.42 26.42
CA GLU A 179 0.01 8.59 27.85
C GLU A 179 -1.01 9.53 28.53
N LYS A 180 -1.84 10.27 27.76
CA LYS A 180 -2.90 11.19 28.24
C LYS A 180 -2.35 12.41 28.98
N VAL A 181 -1.04 12.55 29.04
CA VAL A 181 -0.29 13.62 29.72
C VAL A 181 0.45 14.42 28.65
N LEU A 182 0.33 15.75 28.71
CA LEU A 182 1.14 16.61 27.87
C LEU A 182 2.52 16.75 28.50
N ARG A 183 3.56 16.63 27.70
CA ARG A 183 4.94 16.82 28.15
C ARG A 183 5.52 18.03 27.44
N VAL A 184 6.31 18.80 28.19
CA VAL A 184 6.79 20.11 27.73
C VAL A 184 8.30 20.18 27.90
N TRP A 185 8.99 20.69 26.88
CA TRP A 185 10.44 20.89 26.87
C TRP A 185 10.80 22.29 26.38
N ASP A 186 12.01 22.73 26.73
CA ASP A 186 12.72 23.79 26.02
C ASP A 186 13.51 23.14 24.87
N PRO A 187 13.20 23.43 23.60
CA PRO A 187 13.87 22.81 22.46
C PRO A 187 15.33 23.26 22.30
N ARG A 188 15.77 24.36 22.91
CA ARG A 188 17.14 24.85 22.83
C ARG A 188 18.10 24.10 23.77
N THR A 189 17.60 23.74 24.94
CA THR A 189 18.39 23.03 25.97
C THR A 189 18.04 21.55 26.05
N CYS A 190 16.99 21.11 25.35
CA CYS A 190 16.37 19.79 25.47
C CYS A 190 15.90 19.46 26.89
N ALA A 191 15.78 20.46 27.77
CA ALA A 191 15.39 20.29 29.16
C ALA A 191 13.88 20.03 29.29
N LYS A 192 13.52 19.09 30.18
CA LYS A 192 12.11 18.82 30.54
C LYS A 192 11.62 19.94 31.45
N LEU A 193 10.56 20.64 31.04
CA LEU A 193 9.99 21.76 31.80
C LEU A 193 8.89 21.29 32.75
N MET A 194 7.88 20.57 32.24
CA MET A 194 6.72 20.15 33.04
C MET A 194 5.96 18.99 32.41
N LYS A 195 5.01 18.43 33.18
CA LYS A 195 4.02 17.45 32.75
C LYS A 195 2.63 17.92 33.14
N LEU A 196 1.72 18.05 32.17
CA LEU A 196 0.37 18.53 32.42
C LEU A 196 -0.60 17.36 32.36
N LYS A 197 -1.13 16.98 33.54
CA LYS A 197 -2.13 15.92 33.67
C LYS A 197 -3.53 16.50 33.63
N GLY A 198 -4.45 15.82 32.98
CA GLY A 198 -5.88 16.16 33.04
C GLY A 198 -6.74 15.46 32.01
N HIS A 199 -6.24 15.26 30.79
CA HIS A 199 -6.96 14.45 29.79
C HIS A 199 -7.09 12.99 30.22
N THR A 200 -8.15 12.34 29.76
CA THR A 200 -8.49 10.94 30.10
C THR A 200 -8.29 10.00 28.93
N ASP A 201 -7.90 10.51 27.77
CA ASP A 201 -7.61 9.75 26.55
C ASP A 201 -6.50 10.43 25.70
N ASN A 202 -6.22 9.86 24.53
CA ASN A 202 -5.18 10.28 23.60
C ASN A 202 -5.36 11.71 23.09
N VAL A 203 -4.30 12.51 23.16
CA VAL A 203 -4.26 13.92 22.74
C VAL A 203 -3.79 14.02 21.29
N LYS A 204 -4.70 14.46 20.40
CA LYS A 204 -4.48 14.47 18.94
C LYS A 204 -4.27 15.84 18.32
N SER A 205 -4.55 16.92 19.06
CA SER A 205 -4.28 18.29 18.60
C SER A 205 -3.70 19.14 19.72
N LEU A 206 -2.70 19.94 19.37
CA LEU A 206 -2.03 20.89 20.25
C LEU A 206 -1.79 22.20 19.53
N LEU A 207 -1.98 23.31 20.25
CA LEU A 207 -1.64 24.65 19.80
C LEU A 207 -0.97 25.41 20.97
N LEU A 208 -0.03 26.27 20.65
CA LEU A 208 0.61 27.19 21.60
C LEU A 208 0.34 28.62 21.15
N ASN A 209 0.19 29.53 22.12
CA ASN A 209 0.22 30.95 21.81
C ASN A 209 1.65 31.39 21.46
N ARG A 210 1.78 32.59 20.87
CA ARG A 210 3.05 33.13 20.38
C ARG A 210 4.17 33.09 21.43
N ASP A 211 3.86 33.53 22.65
CA ASP A 211 4.83 33.64 23.74
C ASP A 211 5.13 32.29 24.43
N GLY A 212 4.39 31.23 24.11
CA GLY A 212 4.55 29.92 24.75
C GLY A 212 4.17 29.93 26.24
N THR A 213 3.20 30.74 26.62
CA THR A 213 2.70 30.84 28.02
C THR A 213 1.39 30.08 28.22
N GLN A 214 0.64 29.83 27.15
CA GLN A 214 -0.61 29.09 27.15
C GLN A 214 -0.63 28.02 26.06
N CYS A 215 -1.32 26.91 26.34
CA CYS A 215 -1.50 25.80 25.42
C CYS A 215 -2.98 25.43 25.31
N LEU A 216 -3.45 25.13 24.09
CA LEU A 216 -4.73 24.49 23.83
C LEU A 216 -4.49 23.04 23.40
N SER A 217 -5.28 22.11 23.94
CA SER A 217 -5.21 20.70 23.57
C SER A 217 -6.58 20.10 23.29
N GLY A 218 -6.67 19.29 22.24
CA GLY A 218 -7.86 18.54 21.84
C GLY A 218 -7.62 17.05 21.95
N SER A 219 -8.53 16.35 22.62
CA SER A 219 -8.36 14.95 23.02
C SER A 219 -9.48 14.06 22.53
N SER A 220 -9.16 12.77 22.43
CA SER A 220 -10.11 11.71 22.12
C SER A 220 -11.17 11.52 23.23
N ASP A 221 -10.98 12.13 24.40
CA ASP A 221 -11.96 12.21 25.49
C ASP A 221 -13.11 13.20 25.25
N GLY A 222 -13.15 13.84 24.07
CA GLY A 222 -14.18 14.80 23.68
C GLY A 222 -13.99 16.21 24.25
N THR A 223 -12.91 16.45 25.01
CA THR A 223 -12.65 17.76 25.63
C THR A 223 -11.56 18.55 24.91
N ILE A 224 -11.73 19.87 24.98
CA ILE A 224 -10.68 20.85 24.68
C ILE A 224 -10.22 21.43 26.01
N ARG A 225 -8.91 21.56 26.22
CA ARG A 225 -8.36 22.14 27.46
C ARG A 225 -7.46 23.32 27.16
N LEU A 226 -7.59 24.36 27.98
CA LEU A 226 -6.68 25.49 28.04
C LEU A 226 -5.77 25.32 29.26
N TRP A 227 -4.47 25.47 29.03
CA TRP A 227 -3.42 25.30 30.03
C TRP A 227 -2.65 26.60 30.23
N SER A 228 -2.34 26.94 31.47
CA SER A 228 -1.32 27.93 31.80
C SER A 228 0.00 27.21 32.06
N LEU A 229 1.02 27.50 31.26
CA LEU A 229 2.35 26.90 31.42
C LEU A 229 3.09 27.50 32.61
N GLY A 230 2.89 28.79 32.91
CA GLY A 230 3.44 29.42 34.12
C GLY A 230 2.88 28.82 35.41
N GLN A 231 1.58 28.51 35.44
CA GLN A 231 0.93 27.87 36.60
C GLN A 231 0.98 26.33 36.55
N GLN A 232 1.49 25.75 35.47
CA GLN A 232 1.60 24.31 35.22
C GLN A 232 0.29 23.52 35.44
N ARG A 233 -0.85 24.12 35.09
CA ARG A 233 -2.18 23.52 35.32
C ARG A 233 -3.17 23.83 34.22
N CYS A 234 -4.22 23.00 34.17
CA CYS A 234 -5.42 23.28 33.37
C CYS A 234 -6.16 24.46 34.00
N ILE A 235 -6.54 25.45 33.18
CA ILE A 235 -7.31 26.62 33.62
C ILE A 235 -8.75 26.63 33.09
N ALA A 236 -9.04 25.90 32.02
CA ALA A 236 -10.40 25.70 31.53
C ALA A 236 -10.56 24.37 30.76
N THR A 237 -11.76 23.81 30.75
CA THR A 237 -12.13 22.61 30.00
C THR A 237 -13.45 22.84 29.28
N TYR A 238 -13.45 22.70 27.95
CA TYR A 238 -14.60 22.92 27.09
C TYR A 238 -15.13 21.58 26.56
N ARG A 239 -16.45 21.38 26.67
CA ARG A 239 -17.17 20.16 26.25
C ARG A 239 -18.20 20.51 25.19
N VAL A 240 -17.70 20.78 23.98
CA VAL A 240 -18.55 21.17 22.84
C VAL A 240 -18.77 20.03 21.84
N HIS A 241 -18.02 18.92 21.98
CA HIS A 241 -18.08 17.76 21.11
C HIS A 241 -18.63 16.53 21.85
N ASP A 242 -19.37 15.71 21.12
CA ASP A 242 -19.97 14.45 21.63
C ASP A 242 -18.97 13.28 21.56
N GLU A 243 -17.97 13.40 20.67
CA GLU A 243 -16.92 12.41 20.44
C GLU A 243 -15.53 13.07 20.42
N GLY A 244 -14.47 12.28 20.19
CA GLY A 244 -13.08 12.76 20.25
C GLY A 244 -12.75 13.94 19.32
N VAL A 245 -12.06 14.94 19.87
CA VAL A 245 -11.57 16.14 19.17
C VAL A 245 -10.20 15.88 18.57
N TRP A 246 -10.07 16.05 17.25
CA TRP A 246 -8.86 15.66 16.52
C TRP A 246 -8.11 16.81 15.88
N ALA A 247 -8.79 17.93 15.63
CA ALA A 247 -8.22 19.11 15.01
C ALA A 247 -8.60 20.38 15.78
N LEU A 248 -7.62 21.25 15.97
CA LEU A 248 -7.81 22.60 16.51
C LEU A 248 -7.13 23.62 15.61
N GLN A 249 -7.73 24.81 15.54
CA GLN A 249 -7.11 26.05 15.06
C GLN A 249 -7.46 27.18 16.03
N VAL A 250 -6.70 28.27 15.99
CA VAL A 250 -6.93 29.45 16.86
C VAL A 250 -6.62 30.73 16.10
N ASN A 251 -7.36 31.80 16.38
CA ASN A 251 -7.07 33.13 15.84
C ASN A 251 -5.78 33.72 16.45
N GLU A 252 -5.24 34.77 15.82
CA GLU A 252 -3.98 35.42 16.24
C GLU A 252 -4.02 35.92 17.70
N ALA A 253 -5.18 36.44 18.13
CA ALA A 253 -5.37 36.92 19.51
C ALA A 253 -5.43 35.81 20.57
N PHE A 254 -5.45 34.53 20.18
CA PHE A 254 -5.61 33.39 21.08
C PHE A 254 -6.88 33.46 21.96
N THR A 255 -7.99 33.94 21.38
CA THR A 255 -9.27 34.13 22.09
C THR A 255 -10.38 33.23 21.58
N HIS A 256 -10.32 32.79 20.33
CA HIS A 256 -11.34 31.94 19.72
C HIS A 256 -10.69 30.67 19.19
N VAL A 257 -11.17 29.53 19.69
CA VAL A 257 -10.73 28.20 19.25
C VAL A 257 -11.71 27.64 18.24
N TYR A 258 -11.17 27.07 17.16
CA TYR A 258 -11.90 26.34 16.15
C TYR A 258 -11.63 24.85 16.36
N SER A 259 -12.67 24.04 16.51
CA SER A 259 -12.52 22.63 16.86
C SER A 259 -13.35 21.71 15.99
N GLY A 260 -12.80 20.54 15.68
CA GLY A 260 -13.47 19.50 14.90
C GLY A 260 -12.88 18.12 15.19
N GLY A 261 -13.68 17.08 14.98
CA GLY A 261 -13.23 15.71 15.23
C GLY A 261 -14.16 14.64 14.70
N ARG A 262 -14.33 13.59 15.50
CA ARG A 262 -15.02 12.36 15.10
C ARG A 262 -16.52 12.55 14.86
N ASP A 263 -17.15 13.44 15.61
CA ASP A 263 -18.56 13.82 15.52
C ASP A 263 -18.91 14.69 14.31
N ARG A 264 -17.91 15.07 13.49
CA ARG A 264 -18.03 15.81 12.22
C ARG A 264 -18.48 17.27 12.35
N LYS A 265 -18.95 17.69 13.52
CA LYS A 265 -19.33 19.08 13.79
C LYS A 265 -18.07 19.94 13.93
N ILE A 266 -18.16 21.19 13.47
CA ILE A 266 -17.08 22.16 13.60
C ILE A 266 -17.61 23.37 14.36
N TYR A 267 -16.94 23.72 15.46
CA TYR A 267 -17.34 24.85 16.31
C TYR A 267 -16.28 25.95 16.32
N CYS A 268 -16.74 27.20 16.48
CA CYS A 268 -15.93 28.31 16.98
C CYS A 268 -16.38 28.59 18.42
N THR A 269 -15.48 28.59 19.39
CA THR A 269 -15.78 28.82 20.82
C THR A 269 -14.92 29.97 21.37
N ASP A 270 -15.53 30.94 22.07
CA ASP A 270 -14.79 31.97 22.80
C ASP A 270 -14.19 31.35 24.08
N LEU A 271 -12.87 31.45 24.23
CA LEU A 271 -12.13 30.90 25.36
C LEU A 271 -12.41 31.64 26.68
N ARG A 272 -12.93 32.86 26.63
CA ARG A 272 -13.28 33.66 27.81
C ARG A 272 -14.71 33.41 28.27
N ASN A 273 -15.59 33.08 27.34
CA ASN A 273 -16.99 32.74 27.61
C ASN A 273 -17.42 31.52 26.77
N PRO A 274 -17.35 30.30 27.32
CA PRO A 274 -17.59 29.07 26.56
C PRO A 274 -19.05 28.86 26.13
N ASP A 275 -19.99 29.61 26.73
CA ASP A 275 -21.39 29.60 26.32
C ASP A 275 -21.56 30.28 24.94
N ILE A 276 -20.62 31.15 24.56
CA ILE A 276 -20.54 31.73 23.22
C ILE A 276 -19.83 30.72 22.31
N ARG A 277 -20.63 29.86 21.68
CA ARG A 277 -20.19 28.92 20.66
C ARG A 277 -21.07 28.98 19.41
N VAL A 278 -20.44 28.88 18.26
CA VAL A 278 -21.11 28.85 16.95
C VAL A 278 -20.81 27.53 16.28
N LEU A 279 -21.86 26.80 15.89
CA LEU A 279 -21.73 25.67 14.97
C LEU A 279 -21.46 26.22 13.58
N ILE A 280 -20.25 26.03 13.06
CA ILE A 280 -19.84 26.52 11.74
C ILE A 280 -20.50 25.67 10.65
N CYS A 281 -20.34 24.36 10.75
CA CYS A 281 -20.92 23.38 9.84
C CYS A 281 -20.86 21.97 10.44
N GLU A 282 -21.56 21.03 9.79
CA GLU A 282 -21.39 19.59 9.99
C GLU A 282 -20.81 18.98 8.71
N GLU A 283 -19.63 18.38 8.80
CA GLU A 283 -18.96 17.74 7.67
C GLU A 283 -19.58 16.37 7.32
N LYS A 284 -19.35 15.93 6.08
CA LYS A 284 -19.86 14.62 5.61
C LYS A 284 -19.08 13.41 6.14
N ALA A 285 -18.00 13.66 6.88
CA ALA A 285 -17.09 12.65 7.42
C ALA A 285 -16.28 13.21 8.61
N PRO A 286 -15.71 12.34 9.47
CA PRO A 286 -14.87 12.78 10.59
C PRO A 286 -13.75 13.74 10.16
N VAL A 287 -13.62 14.86 10.88
CA VAL A 287 -12.64 15.91 10.62
C VAL A 287 -11.27 15.47 11.12
N LEU A 288 -10.26 15.54 10.24
CA LEU A 288 -8.88 15.13 10.55
C LEU A 288 -7.97 16.32 10.81
N LYS A 289 -8.09 17.40 10.01
CA LYS A 289 -7.29 18.61 10.15
C LYS A 289 -8.08 19.81 9.63
N MET A 290 -7.71 20.98 10.11
CA MET A 290 -8.25 22.25 9.66
C MET A 290 -7.11 23.27 9.53
N GLU A 291 -7.25 24.21 8.61
CA GLU A 291 -6.30 25.30 8.38
C GLU A 291 -7.04 26.62 8.14
N LEU A 292 -6.78 27.62 8.97
CA LEU A 292 -7.42 28.93 8.87
C LEU A 292 -6.85 29.73 7.70
N ASP A 293 -7.72 30.45 7.00
CA ASP A 293 -7.32 31.50 6.08
C ASP A 293 -6.94 32.76 6.89
N ARG A 294 -5.64 32.94 7.11
CA ARG A 294 -5.06 34.01 7.95
C ARG A 294 -4.76 35.31 7.17
N THR A 295 -5.37 35.49 6.00
CA THR A 295 -5.18 36.69 5.17
C THR A 295 -5.86 37.94 5.74
N ALA A 296 -6.79 37.78 6.69
CA ALA A 296 -7.46 38.86 7.41
C ALA A 296 -7.69 38.48 8.89
N ASP A 297 -7.89 39.49 9.73
CA ASP A 297 -8.32 39.35 11.13
C ASP A 297 -9.61 40.16 11.35
N PRO A 298 -10.75 39.53 11.71
CA PRO A 298 -10.92 38.09 11.93
C PRO A 298 -10.70 37.21 10.69
N PRO A 299 -10.33 35.92 10.87
CA PRO A 299 -10.16 34.99 9.75
C PRO A 299 -11.46 34.82 8.97
N THR A 300 -11.36 34.79 7.65
CA THR A 300 -12.53 34.85 6.76
C THR A 300 -13.03 33.48 6.34
N ALA A 301 -12.18 32.46 6.43
CA ALA A 301 -12.51 31.11 6.01
C ALA A 301 -11.67 30.05 6.73
N LEU A 302 -12.14 28.80 6.64
CA LEU A 302 -11.52 27.62 7.22
C LEU A 302 -11.46 26.50 6.18
N TRP A 303 -10.26 26.03 5.86
CA TRP A 303 -10.07 24.80 5.08
C TRP A 303 -10.16 23.59 5.99
N VAL A 304 -10.86 22.55 5.54
CA VAL A 304 -11.17 21.35 6.34
C VAL A 304 -10.86 20.09 5.54
N SER A 305 -10.10 19.19 6.16
CA SER A 305 -9.84 17.85 5.65
C SER A 305 -10.51 16.79 6.51
N THR A 306 -11.01 15.74 5.87
CA THR A 306 -11.75 14.66 6.51
C THR A 306 -11.20 13.29 6.09
N THR A 307 -11.84 12.21 6.54
CA THR A 307 -11.55 10.86 6.03
C THR A 307 -11.97 10.66 4.57
N LYS A 308 -12.73 11.59 3.97
CA LYS A 308 -13.01 11.61 2.52
C LYS A 308 -11.88 12.31 1.76
N SER A 309 -11.75 12.00 0.48
CA SER A 309 -10.73 12.56 -0.42
C SER A 309 -10.96 14.03 -0.83
N THR A 310 -12.20 14.52 -0.69
CA THR A 310 -12.56 15.92 -0.93
C THR A 310 -12.07 16.82 0.21
N VAL A 311 -11.67 18.05 -0.12
CA VAL A 311 -11.27 19.07 0.85
C VAL A 311 -12.13 20.31 0.65
N ASN A 312 -12.71 20.83 1.71
CA ASN A 312 -13.71 21.90 1.67
C ASN A 312 -13.17 23.19 2.29
N LYS A 313 -13.53 24.34 1.73
CA LYS A 313 -13.36 25.67 2.34
C LYS A 313 -14.73 26.13 2.86
N TRP A 314 -14.80 26.50 4.12
CA TRP A 314 -16.00 27.00 4.77
C TRP A 314 -15.84 28.49 5.09
N SER A 315 -16.88 29.28 4.82
CA SER A 315 -16.86 30.71 5.13
C SER A 315 -17.04 30.94 6.63
N LEU A 316 -16.31 31.91 7.18
CA LEU A 316 -16.44 32.35 8.58
C LEU A 316 -17.11 33.72 8.70
N LYS A 317 -17.64 34.25 7.59
CA LYS A 317 -18.36 35.52 7.58
C LYS A 317 -19.57 35.43 8.52
N GLY A 318 -19.64 36.35 9.48
CA GLY A 318 -20.71 36.39 10.47
C GLY A 318 -20.50 35.52 11.71
N VAL A 319 -19.38 34.78 11.83
CA VAL A 319 -19.12 33.94 13.02
C VAL A 319 -19.05 34.77 14.31
N TYR A 320 -18.62 36.03 14.23
CA TYR A 320 -18.55 36.97 15.36
C TYR A 320 -19.80 37.84 15.51
N ASN A 321 -20.75 37.76 14.57
CA ASN A 321 -21.98 38.56 14.59
C ASN A 321 -23.10 37.90 15.40
N VAL A 322 -22.94 36.62 15.75
CA VAL A 322 -23.88 35.88 16.59
C VAL A 322 -23.73 36.41 18.02
N ARG A 323 -24.49 37.45 18.35
CA ARG A 323 -24.74 37.83 19.74
C ARG A 323 -25.39 36.64 20.42
N ALA A 324 -24.99 36.35 21.66
CA ALA A 324 -25.72 35.46 22.55
C ALA A 324 -27.21 35.78 22.40
N SER A 325 -27.97 34.90 21.76
CA SER A 325 -29.42 34.98 21.79
C SER A 325 -29.77 34.90 23.27
N GLY A 326 -30.24 36.01 23.81
CA GLY A 326 -30.56 36.19 25.21
C GLY A 326 -31.82 35.43 25.63
N ASP A 327 -31.91 34.15 25.28
CA ASP A 327 -32.79 33.22 25.96
C ASP A 327 -31.95 32.49 26.99
N TYR A 328 -32.11 32.91 28.24
CA TYR A 328 -31.67 32.21 29.44
C TYR A 328 -32.45 30.89 29.65
N ASP A 329 -32.90 30.24 28.57
CA ASP A 329 -33.43 28.89 28.62
C ASP A 329 -32.26 27.92 28.44
N ASN A 330 -31.75 27.55 29.59
CA ASN A 330 -30.72 26.56 29.86
C ASN A 330 -31.21 25.15 29.51
N ASP A 331 -31.66 24.95 28.27
CA ASP A 331 -31.94 23.61 27.74
C ASP A 331 -30.84 23.27 26.73
N SER A 332 -29.88 22.47 27.19
CA SER A 332 -28.76 21.92 26.41
C SER A 332 -29.21 21.00 25.24
N THR A 333 -30.50 21.02 24.91
CA THR A 333 -31.20 20.12 23.98
C THR A 333 -31.60 20.80 22.67
N THR A 334 -31.59 22.14 22.56
CA THR A 334 -31.89 22.81 21.28
C THR A 334 -30.70 22.69 20.32
N PRO A 335 -30.87 22.09 19.13
CA PRO A 335 -29.79 21.98 18.15
C PRO A 335 -29.36 23.36 17.66
N LEU A 336 -28.06 23.66 17.75
CA LEU A 336 -27.50 24.88 17.15
C LEU A 336 -27.65 24.80 15.62
N THR A 337 -28.22 25.83 15.00
CA THR A 337 -28.28 25.94 13.55
C THR A 337 -26.88 26.22 12.99
N PRO A 338 -26.41 25.49 11.96
CA PRO A 338 -25.09 25.72 11.39
C PRO A 338 -25.02 27.05 10.64
N LEU A 339 -23.89 27.76 10.77
CA LEU A 339 -23.59 28.99 10.04
C LEU A 339 -23.56 28.75 8.52
N CYS A 340 -22.97 27.64 8.10
CA CYS A 340 -22.84 27.24 6.70
C CYS A 340 -23.47 25.85 6.47
N THR A 341 -24.33 25.73 5.46
CA THR A 341 -24.89 24.45 5.02
C THR A 341 -24.19 23.88 3.78
N GLN A 342 -23.43 24.72 3.06
CA GLN A 342 -22.61 24.32 1.91
C GLN A 342 -21.24 25.00 1.96
N PRO A 343 -20.19 24.33 1.46
CA PRO A 343 -18.84 24.90 1.40
C PRO A 343 -18.74 26.03 0.37
N GLU A 344 -17.92 27.03 0.66
CA GLU A 344 -17.59 28.14 -0.25
C GLU A 344 -16.78 27.66 -1.46
N GLN A 345 -15.88 26.68 -1.24
CA GLN A 345 -15.07 26.06 -2.29
C GLN A 345 -14.85 24.57 -2.00
N VAL A 346 -14.78 23.76 -3.06
CA VAL A 346 -14.55 22.32 -2.97
C VAL A 346 -13.37 21.90 -3.86
N VAL A 347 -12.35 21.32 -3.26
CA VAL A 347 -11.33 20.54 -3.96
C VAL A 347 -11.86 19.13 -4.16
N LYS A 348 -12.03 18.72 -5.42
CA LYS A 348 -12.56 17.41 -5.78
C LYS A 348 -11.64 16.29 -5.29
N GLY A 349 -12.24 15.19 -4.85
CA GLY A 349 -11.56 13.95 -4.47
C GLY A 349 -11.83 12.84 -5.49
N GLY A 350 -10.89 11.91 -5.61
CA GLY A 350 -11.07 10.66 -6.36
C GLY A 350 -11.67 9.56 -5.48
N ALA A 351 -12.08 8.46 -6.10
CA ALA A 351 -12.63 7.31 -5.39
C ALA A 351 -11.52 6.42 -4.80
N SER A 352 -11.71 5.96 -3.57
CA SER A 352 -10.82 4.98 -2.93
C SER A 352 -11.32 3.58 -3.22
N ILE A 353 -10.42 2.65 -3.54
CA ILE A 353 -10.75 1.22 -3.52
C ILE A 353 -10.93 0.79 -2.06
N VAL A 354 -12.07 0.19 -1.74
CA VAL A 354 -12.45 -0.19 -0.36
C VAL A 354 -12.70 -1.68 -0.19
N GLN A 355 -12.98 -2.41 -1.27
CA GLN A 355 -13.06 -3.87 -1.28
C GLN A 355 -12.23 -4.43 -2.44
N CYS A 356 -11.67 -5.61 -2.23
CA CYS A 356 -10.83 -6.34 -3.16
C CYS A 356 -11.12 -7.85 -3.02
N HIS A 357 -11.24 -8.55 -4.14
CA HIS A 357 -11.37 -9.99 -4.20
C HIS A 357 -10.40 -10.55 -5.23
N ILE A 358 -9.48 -11.42 -4.80
CA ILE A 358 -8.52 -12.10 -5.67
C ILE A 358 -9.20 -13.35 -6.22
N LEU A 359 -9.28 -13.45 -7.55
CA LEU A 359 -9.89 -14.61 -8.20
C LEU A 359 -9.03 -15.87 -8.06
N ASN A 360 -9.63 -17.01 -8.37
CA ASN A 360 -9.02 -18.33 -8.18
C ASN A 360 -7.78 -18.58 -9.04
N ASP A 361 -7.66 -17.87 -10.16
CA ASP A 361 -6.48 -17.92 -11.04
C ASP A 361 -5.25 -17.19 -10.46
N LYS A 362 -5.42 -16.49 -9.32
CA LYS A 362 -4.37 -15.67 -8.69
C LYS A 362 -3.69 -14.75 -9.70
N ARG A 363 -4.44 -14.19 -10.63
CA ARG A 363 -3.96 -13.18 -11.57
C ARG A 363 -4.91 -12.01 -11.64
N HIS A 364 -6.20 -12.27 -11.54
CA HIS A 364 -7.19 -11.23 -11.69
C HIS A 364 -7.81 -10.84 -10.35
N ILE A 365 -8.13 -9.56 -10.24
CA ILE A 365 -8.76 -8.98 -9.06
C ILE A 365 -10.04 -8.27 -9.48
N LEU A 366 -11.09 -8.42 -8.67
CA LEU A 366 -12.24 -7.52 -8.67
C LEU A 366 -12.13 -6.53 -7.51
N THR A 367 -12.44 -5.26 -7.75
CA THR A 367 -12.48 -4.24 -6.70
C THR A 367 -13.80 -3.49 -6.67
N LYS A 368 -14.15 -2.92 -5.52
CA LYS A 368 -15.24 -1.96 -5.35
C LYS A 368 -14.70 -0.67 -4.72
N ASP A 369 -15.07 0.47 -5.29
CA ASP A 369 -14.63 1.79 -4.82
C ASP A 369 -15.68 2.50 -3.93
N THR A 370 -15.32 3.66 -3.37
CA THR A 370 -16.21 4.49 -2.54
C THR A 370 -17.44 5.04 -3.27
N ASN A 371 -17.45 4.99 -4.60
CA ASN A 371 -18.58 5.37 -5.45
C ASN A 371 -19.45 4.16 -5.83
N ASN A 372 -19.14 2.97 -5.27
CA ASN A 372 -19.74 1.67 -5.59
C ASN A 372 -19.50 1.19 -7.02
N ASN A 373 -18.49 1.71 -7.71
CA ASN A 373 -18.09 1.15 -9.00
C ASN A 373 -17.26 -0.11 -8.78
N VAL A 374 -17.54 -1.13 -9.58
CA VAL A 374 -16.79 -2.37 -9.65
C VAL A 374 -15.84 -2.30 -10.85
N ALA A 375 -14.61 -2.78 -10.69
CA ALA A 375 -13.63 -2.86 -11.75
C ALA A 375 -12.85 -4.18 -11.69
N TYR A 376 -12.40 -4.64 -12.84
CA TYR A 376 -11.61 -5.86 -13.03
C TYR A 376 -10.18 -5.51 -13.45
N TRP A 377 -9.20 -6.18 -12.85
CA TRP A 377 -7.78 -5.85 -12.93
C TRP A 377 -6.94 -7.07 -13.24
N ASP A 378 -5.87 -6.89 -14.00
CA ASP A 378 -4.83 -7.89 -14.23
C ASP A 378 -3.60 -7.52 -13.37
N VAL A 379 -3.35 -8.31 -12.33
CA VAL A 379 -2.24 -8.13 -11.39
C VAL A 379 -0.91 -8.32 -12.09
N LEU A 380 -0.80 -9.35 -12.93
CA LEU A 380 0.42 -9.72 -13.63
C LEU A 380 0.84 -8.62 -14.60
N LYS A 381 -0.12 -8.05 -15.35
CA LYS A 381 0.14 -6.91 -16.25
C LYS A 381 0.09 -5.54 -15.57
N ALA A 382 -0.13 -5.51 -14.26
CA ALA A 382 -0.24 -4.28 -13.46
C ALA A 382 -1.18 -3.22 -14.06
N CYS A 383 -2.33 -3.63 -14.59
CA CYS A 383 -3.25 -2.73 -15.29
C CYS A 383 -4.72 -3.01 -14.98
N LYS A 384 -5.57 -2.00 -15.24
CA LYS A 384 -7.02 -2.17 -15.23
C LYS A 384 -7.44 -2.85 -16.53
N GLY A 385 -8.27 -3.89 -16.43
CA GLY A 385 -8.89 -4.55 -17.59
C GLY A 385 -10.17 -3.84 -18.02
N GLU A 386 -11.20 -3.86 -17.17
CA GLU A 386 -12.51 -3.31 -17.49
C GLU A 386 -13.14 -2.59 -16.28
N ASP A 387 -13.84 -1.49 -16.56
CA ASP A 387 -14.72 -0.81 -15.59
C ASP A 387 -16.14 -1.35 -15.76
N LEU A 388 -16.65 -2.02 -14.74
CA LEU A 388 -17.94 -2.70 -14.77
C LEU A 388 -19.09 -1.79 -14.28
N GLY A 389 -18.75 -0.62 -13.71
CA GLY A 389 -19.73 0.34 -13.21
C GLY A 389 -20.39 -0.14 -11.92
N LYS A 390 -21.62 0.33 -11.64
CA LYS A 390 -22.31 0.02 -10.38
C LYS A 390 -23.02 -1.32 -10.51
N MET A 391 -22.40 -2.36 -9.95
CA MET A 391 -22.93 -3.72 -9.94
C MET A 391 -22.86 -4.31 -8.54
N GLU A 392 -23.59 -5.42 -8.31
CA GLU A 392 -23.46 -6.19 -7.09
C GLU A 392 -22.14 -6.98 -7.06
N PHE A 393 -21.29 -6.65 -6.09
CA PHE A 393 -19.91 -7.12 -6.04
C PHE A 393 -19.80 -8.64 -5.87
N ASP A 394 -20.62 -9.21 -4.98
CA ASP A 394 -20.61 -10.65 -4.70
C ASP A 394 -21.21 -11.48 -5.84
N GLU A 395 -22.15 -10.92 -6.61
CA GLU A 395 -22.70 -11.58 -7.79
C GLU A 395 -21.67 -11.66 -8.92
N GLU A 396 -20.91 -10.59 -9.13
CA GLU A 396 -19.86 -10.57 -10.15
C GLU A 396 -18.71 -11.52 -9.79
N ILE A 397 -18.37 -11.66 -8.50
CA ILE A 397 -17.43 -12.68 -8.02
C ILE A 397 -17.93 -14.09 -8.38
N LYS A 398 -19.20 -14.40 -8.07
CA LYS A 398 -19.79 -15.71 -8.40
C LYS A 398 -19.82 -15.97 -9.90
N LYS A 399 -20.18 -14.97 -10.71
CA LYS A 399 -20.21 -15.06 -12.17
C LYS A 399 -18.84 -15.37 -12.77
N ARG A 400 -17.76 -14.89 -12.16
CA ARG A 400 -16.37 -15.12 -12.62
C ARG A 400 -15.68 -16.28 -11.93
N PHE A 401 -16.40 -17.06 -11.13
CA PHE A 401 -15.84 -18.23 -10.48
C PHE A 401 -15.35 -19.23 -11.53
N LYS A 402 -14.07 -19.61 -11.43
CA LYS A 402 -13.48 -20.72 -12.17
C LYS A 402 -12.97 -21.74 -11.17
N MET A 403 -13.29 -23.01 -11.41
CA MET A 403 -12.85 -24.11 -10.55
C MET A 403 -11.40 -24.49 -10.89
N VAL A 404 -10.48 -23.58 -10.60
CA VAL A 404 -9.03 -23.74 -10.76
C VAL A 404 -8.37 -23.37 -9.44
N TYR A 405 -7.27 -24.01 -9.08
CA TYR A 405 -6.49 -23.62 -7.92
C TYR A 405 -5.07 -23.24 -8.33
N VAL A 406 -4.71 -21.98 -8.10
CA VAL A 406 -3.33 -21.50 -8.19
C VAL A 406 -2.86 -21.12 -6.78
N PRO A 407 -1.65 -21.55 -6.35
CA PRO A 407 -1.08 -21.11 -5.08
C PRO A 407 -1.00 -19.59 -4.98
N ASN A 408 -1.17 -19.05 -3.77
CA ASN A 408 -0.99 -17.62 -3.57
C ASN A 408 0.49 -17.25 -3.75
N TRP A 409 0.74 -16.09 -4.36
CA TRP A 409 2.10 -15.61 -4.68
C TRP A 409 2.26 -14.10 -4.51
N PHE A 410 1.22 -13.42 -4.03
CA PHE A 410 1.25 -12.01 -3.70
C PHE A 410 0.23 -11.70 -2.61
N SER A 411 0.38 -10.53 -2.00
CA SER A 411 -0.61 -9.94 -1.11
C SER A 411 -1.06 -8.58 -1.63
N VAL A 412 -2.24 -8.13 -1.18
CA VAL A 412 -2.84 -6.85 -1.61
C VAL A 412 -3.12 -6.00 -0.38
N ASP A 413 -2.73 -4.73 -0.45
CA ASP A 413 -3.16 -3.71 0.51
C ASP A 413 -3.89 -2.56 -0.17
N LEU A 414 -4.85 -1.99 0.57
CA LEU A 414 -5.69 -0.87 0.12
C LEU A 414 -5.44 0.39 0.95
N LYS A 415 -4.32 0.48 1.68
CA LYS A 415 -4.07 1.56 2.65
C LYS A 415 -4.06 2.94 1.97
N THR A 416 -3.60 2.98 0.71
CA THR A 416 -3.54 4.20 -0.10
C THR A 416 -4.85 4.51 -0.84
N GLY A 417 -5.86 3.62 -0.78
CA GLY A 417 -7.04 3.70 -1.64
C GLY A 417 -6.78 3.31 -3.10
N MET A 418 -5.58 2.82 -3.41
CA MET A 418 -5.17 2.22 -4.68
C MET A 418 -4.74 0.77 -4.43
N LEU A 419 -4.65 -0.04 -5.48
CA LEU A 419 -4.14 -1.41 -5.39
C LEU A 419 -2.62 -1.37 -5.25
N THR A 420 -2.13 -1.69 -4.06
CA THR A 420 -0.72 -2.00 -3.82
C THR A 420 -0.56 -3.50 -3.73
N ILE A 421 0.33 -4.05 -4.54
CA ILE A 421 0.64 -5.48 -4.58
C ILE A 421 2.02 -5.67 -3.96
N THR A 422 2.16 -6.66 -3.09
CA THR A 422 3.42 -6.98 -2.40
C THR A 422 3.82 -8.43 -2.65
N LEU A 423 5.07 -8.62 -3.03
CA LEU A 423 5.75 -9.89 -3.27
C LEU A 423 6.74 -10.15 -2.12
N ASP A 424 6.69 -11.36 -1.58
CA ASP A 424 7.55 -11.83 -0.50
C ASP A 424 8.32 -13.07 -0.94
N GLU A 425 9.54 -13.25 -0.44
CA GLU A 425 10.40 -14.38 -0.79
C GLU A 425 9.74 -15.75 -0.52
N SER A 426 8.90 -15.82 0.52
CA SER A 426 8.29 -17.07 0.97
C SER A 426 7.28 -17.68 -0.01
N ASP A 427 6.55 -16.86 -0.78
CA ASP A 427 5.47 -17.33 -1.65
C ASP A 427 5.49 -16.78 -3.09
N CYS A 428 6.31 -15.77 -3.40
CA CYS A 428 6.39 -15.14 -4.74
C CYS A 428 6.52 -16.16 -5.88
N PHE A 429 7.25 -17.25 -5.65
CA PHE A 429 7.52 -18.27 -6.66
C PHE A 429 6.63 -19.51 -6.58
N ALA A 430 5.58 -19.51 -5.75
CA ALA A 430 4.71 -20.67 -5.57
C ALA A 430 3.81 -20.97 -6.79
N ALA A 431 3.51 -19.96 -7.61
CA ALA A 431 2.54 -20.07 -8.70
C ALA A 431 3.18 -20.39 -10.06
N TRP A 432 3.17 -21.67 -10.39
CA TRP A 432 3.43 -22.15 -11.75
C TRP A 432 2.13 -22.38 -12.52
N VAL A 433 2.07 -21.95 -13.78
CA VAL A 433 0.92 -22.14 -14.68
C VAL A 433 1.41 -22.45 -16.09
N SER A 434 0.57 -23.04 -16.94
CA SER A 434 0.93 -23.16 -18.36
C SER A 434 0.78 -21.81 -19.07
N ALA A 435 1.53 -21.61 -20.15
CA ALA A 435 1.43 -20.40 -20.96
C ALA A 435 0.00 -20.22 -21.52
N LYS A 436 -0.59 -21.32 -22.00
CA LYS A 436 -1.96 -21.34 -22.53
C LYS A 436 -3.01 -20.97 -21.48
N ASP A 437 -2.90 -21.51 -20.27
CA ASP A 437 -3.81 -21.18 -19.15
C ASP A 437 -3.63 -19.72 -18.69
N ALA A 438 -2.41 -19.19 -18.81
CA ALA A 438 -2.11 -17.78 -18.62
C ALA A 438 -2.52 -16.91 -19.85
N GLY A 439 -3.12 -17.47 -20.89
CA GLY A 439 -3.53 -16.70 -22.08
C GLY A 439 -2.37 -16.11 -22.87
N PHE A 440 -1.20 -16.77 -22.84
CA PHE A 440 -0.06 -16.49 -23.71
C PHE A 440 0.04 -17.59 -24.78
N SER A 441 0.37 -17.20 -26.01
CA SER A 441 0.59 -18.12 -27.13
C SER A 441 2.07 -18.15 -27.48
N SER A 442 2.64 -19.34 -27.69
CA SER A 442 3.98 -19.48 -28.26
C SER A 442 3.91 -19.62 -29.79
N PRO A 443 4.90 -19.13 -30.55
CA PRO A 443 4.93 -19.27 -32.01
C PRO A 443 5.08 -20.73 -32.49
N ASP A 444 5.70 -21.58 -31.68
CA ASP A 444 6.02 -22.97 -31.97
C ASP A 444 4.92 -23.96 -31.52
N GLY A 445 3.83 -23.46 -30.94
CA GLY A 445 2.75 -24.28 -30.39
C GLY A 445 3.09 -25.01 -29.09
N SER A 446 4.27 -24.79 -28.52
CA SER A 446 4.64 -25.30 -27.19
C SER A 446 3.82 -24.66 -26.06
N ASP A 447 3.62 -25.37 -24.95
CA ASP A 447 2.94 -24.83 -23.76
C ASP A 447 3.89 -24.83 -22.56
N PRO A 448 4.89 -23.92 -22.53
CA PRO A 448 5.87 -23.87 -21.47
C PRO A 448 5.22 -23.55 -20.12
N LYS A 449 5.81 -24.06 -19.04
CA LYS A 449 5.39 -23.73 -17.69
C LYS A 449 6.03 -22.41 -17.27
N LEU A 450 5.20 -21.50 -16.78
CA LEU A 450 5.57 -20.13 -16.43
C LEU A 450 5.42 -19.91 -14.94
N ASN A 451 6.38 -19.22 -14.32
CA ASN A 451 6.29 -18.77 -12.94
C ASN A 451 5.79 -17.33 -12.88
N LEU A 452 4.61 -17.09 -12.31
CA LEU A 452 3.96 -15.77 -12.36
C LEU A 452 4.78 -14.69 -11.64
N GLY A 453 5.28 -14.97 -10.44
CA GLY A 453 6.12 -14.03 -9.69
C GLY A 453 7.43 -13.73 -10.39
N GLY A 454 8.08 -14.75 -10.96
CA GLY A 454 9.31 -14.57 -11.73
C GLY A 454 9.13 -13.69 -12.97
N LEU A 455 8.07 -13.92 -13.75
CA LEU A 455 7.76 -13.08 -14.91
C LEU A 455 7.47 -11.63 -14.50
N LEU A 456 6.73 -11.44 -13.40
CA LEU A 456 6.40 -10.10 -12.90
C LEU A 456 7.66 -9.33 -12.48
N LEU A 457 8.57 -9.94 -11.71
CA LEU A 457 9.80 -9.29 -11.29
C LEU A 457 10.66 -8.85 -12.48
N GLN A 458 10.74 -9.69 -13.51
CA GLN A 458 11.44 -9.37 -14.76
C GLN A 458 10.78 -8.19 -15.51
N ALA A 459 9.45 -8.07 -15.49
CA ALA A 459 8.76 -6.92 -16.06
C ALA A 459 8.96 -5.63 -15.23
N LEU A 460 8.90 -5.72 -13.90
CA LEU A 460 9.11 -4.58 -13.01
C LEU A 460 10.52 -3.99 -13.10
N LEU A 461 11.53 -4.82 -13.42
CA LEU A 461 12.93 -4.44 -13.59
C LEU A 461 13.41 -4.46 -15.05
N GLU A 462 12.48 -4.45 -16.01
CA GLU A 462 12.80 -4.55 -17.44
C GLU A 462 13.76 -3.46 -17.93
N CYS A 463 13.66 -2.24 -17.37
CA CYS A 463 14.53 -1.13 -17.74
C CYS A 463 15.87 -1.12 -16.99
N TRP A 464 16.11 -2.05 -16.05
CA TRP A 464 17.37 -2.12 -15.32
C TRP A 464 18.45 -2.83 -16.15
N PRO A 465 19.55 -2.16 -16.55
CA PRO A 465 20.52 -2.71 -17.50
C PRO A 465 21.18 -4.00 -17.04
N ARG A 466 21.29 -4.24 -15.72
CA ARG A 466 21.87 -5.47 -15.17
C ARG A 466 21.04 -6.73 -15.47
N THR A 467 19.78 -6.57 -15.87
CA THR A 467 18.87 -7.70 -16.20
C THR A 467 18.90 -8.07 -17.68
N HIS A 468 19.60 -7.29 -18.50
CA HIS A 468 19.66 -7.42 -19.96
C HIS A 468 20.66 -8.52 -20.33
N ILE A 469 20.25 -9.42 -21.23
CA ILE A 469 21.12 -10.47 -21.75
C ILE A 469 21.73 -9.99 -23.06
N ASN A 470 23.05 -10.08 -23.17
CA ASN A 470 23.74 -9.94 -24.44
C ASN A 470 23.71 -11.29 -25.17
N PRO A 471 23.27 -11.34 -26.43
CA PRO A 471 23.20 -12.60 -27.19
C PRO A 471 24.57 -13.23 -27.53
N MET A 472 25.68 -12.70 -27.02
CA MET A 472 27.02 -13.31 -27.16
C MET A 472 27.45 -14.17 -25.97
N ASP A 473 26.69 -14.18 -24.87
CA ASP A 473 27.01 -14.96 -23.67
C ASP A 473 26.33 -16.36 -23.64
N GLU A 474 25.56 -16.70 -24.69
CA GLU A 474 25.07 -18.08 -24.93
C GLU A 474 26.00 -18.79 -25.94
N ASP A 475 26.85 -19.66 -25.40
CA ASP A 475 27.72 -20.67 -26.00
C ASP A 475 28.19 -20.55 -27.47
N THR A 476 29.53 -20.59 -27.55
CA THR A 476 30.34 -20.82 -28.74
C THR A 476 30.17 -22.25 -29.26
N GLU A 477 29.22 -22.49 -30.18
CA GLU A 477 29.38 -23.53 -31.22
C GLU A 477 28.99 -22.95 -32.59
N MET A 478 29.96 -22.99 -33.51
CA MET A 478 29.94 -22.33 -34.81
C MET A 478 28.77 -22.77 -35.71
N ASN A 479 28.18 -21.80 -36.42
CA ASN A 479 28.09 -21.87 -37.88
C ASN A 479 27.97 -20.47 -38.49
N HIS A 480 29.00 -20.09 -39.24
CA HIS A 480 29.01 -18.88 -40.06
C HIS A 480 27.97 -18.98 -41.18
N VAL A 481 26.94 -18.14 -41.14
CA VAL A 481 26.24 -17.70 -42.36
C VAL A 481 25.95 -16.20 -42.25
N ASN A 482 26.40 -15.48 -43.28
CA ASN A 482 26.26 -14.04 -43.44
C ASN A 482 24.80 -13.57 -43.35
N GLY A 483 24.57 -12.55 -42.53
CA GLY A 483 23.36 -11.72 -42.52
C GLY A 483 23.47 -10.66 -41.43
N GLU A 484 23.29 -9.40 -41.79
CA GLU A 484 23.22 -8.29 -40.84
C GLU A 484 22.05 -8.53 -39.86
N HIS A 485 22.33 -9.07 -38.69
CA HIS A 485 21.41 -9.12 -37.56
C HIS A 485 21.90 -8.14 -36.50
N GLU A 486 21.25 -6.98 -36.42
CA GLU A 486 21.33 -6.11 -35.24
C GLU A 486 21.01 -6.96 -34.00
N SER A 487 22.00 -7.16 -33.13
CA SER A 487 21.84 -7.90 -31.88
C SER A 487 20.91 -7.15 -30.92
N ARG A 488 19.61 -7.45 -31.00
CA ARG A 488 18.62 -6.86 -30.08
C ARG A 488 18.80 -7.49 -28.70
N ILE A 489 19.37 -6.72 -27.77
CA ILE A 489 19.43 -7.03 -26.34
C ILE A 489 18.06 -7.53 -25.87
N GLN A 490 18.01 -8.73 -25.29
CA GLN A 490 16.76 -9.28 -24.77
C GLN A 490 16.41 -8.57 -23.46
N LYS A 491 15.23 -7.95 -23.42
CA LYS A 491 14.71 -7.19 -22.28
C LYS A 491 13.42 -7.82 -21.74
N GLY A 492 13.25 -7.75 -20.42
CA GLY A 492 12.04 -8.22 -19.75
C GLY A 492 11.89 -9.74 -19.80
N ASN A 493 10.63 -10.18 -19.85
CA ASN A 493 10.27 -11.60 -19.76
C ASN A 493 9.81 -12.23 -21.09
N GLY A 494 9.63 -11.43 -22.15
CA GLY A 494 9.18 -11.89 -23.47
C GLY A 494 7.67 -12.11 -23.64
N TYR A 495 6.85 -12.00 -22.58
CA TYR A 495 5.41 -12.24 -22.61
C TYR A 495 4.57 -10.97 -22.42
N PHE A 496 4.98 -10.09 -21.51
CA PHE A 496 4.26 -8.84 -21.22
C PHE A 496 5.18 -7.79 -20.62
N GLN A 497 4.71 -6.55 -20.65
CA GLN A 497 5.31 -5.41 -19.96
C GLN A 497 4.31 -4.86 -18.94
N VAL A 498 4.84 -4.25 -17.87
CA VAL A 498 4.04 -3.44 -16.95
C VAL A 498 4.01 -1.99 -17.45
N PRO A 499 2.99 -1.17 -17.08
CA PRO A 499 3.00 0.23 -17.44
C PRO A 499 4.28 0.93 -16.94
N PRO A 500 4.97 1.72 -17.78
CA PRO A 500 6.29 2.26 -17.45
C PRO A 500 6.27 3.25 -16.26
N HIS A 501 5.11 3.84 -15.97
CA HIS A 501 4.89 4.71 -14.81
C HIS A 501 4.57 3.95 -13.51
N THR A 502 4.55 2.61 -13.54
CA THR A 502 4.30 1.78 -12.35
C THR A 502 5.39 2.04 -11.31
N PRO A 503 5.02 2.52 -10.09
CA PRO A 503 6.00 2.66 -9.02
C PRO A 503 6.43 1.29 -8.51
N VAL A 504 7.75 1.09 -8.38
CA VAL A 504 8.37 -0.08 -7.75
C VAL A 504 8.98 0.36 -6.42
N ILE A 505 8.74 -0.42 -5.36
CA ILE A 505 9.09 -0.09 -3.98
C ILE A 505 9.81 -1.29 -3.38
N PHE A 506 11.01 -1.07 -2.85
CA PHE A 506 11.77 -2.02 -2.06
C PHE A 506 11.68 -1.61 -0.59
N GLY A 507 11.26 -2.53 0.28
CA GLY A 507 11.06 -2.24 1.70
C GLY A 507 11.25 -3.45 2.60
N GLU A 508 11.43 -3.18 3.88
CA GLU A 508 11.41 -4.21 4.92
C GLU A 508 9.95 -4.56 5.26
N ALA A 509 9.66 -5.83 5.56
CA ALA A 509 8.32 -6.27 6.00
C ALA A 509 7.78 -5.48 7.22
N GLY A 510 8.66 -4.90 8.03
CA GLY A 510 8.33 -4.00 9.15
C GLY A 510 7.85 -2.59 8.76
N GLY A 511 7.83 -2.26 7.46
CA GLY A 511 7.25 -1.02 6.92
C GLY A 511 8.24 0.07 6.53
N ARG A 512 9.55 -0.13 6.77
CA ARG A 512 10.59 0.82 6.34
C ARG A 512 10.79 0.71 4.83
N THR A 513 10.58 1.82 4.11
CA THR A 513 10.90 1.90 2.67
C THR A 513 12.39 2.14 2.47
N LEU A 514 13.04 1.29 1.67
CA LEU A 514 14.46 1.40 1.34
C LEU A 514 14.67 2.25 0.08
N PHE A 515 13.96 1.91 -0.99
CA PHE A 515 14.07 2.58 -2.28
C PHE A 515 12.75 2.55 -3.05
N ARG A 516 12.50 3.60 -3.85
CA ARG A 516 11.31 3.72 -4.69
C ARG A 516 11.68 4.44 -5.97
N LEU A 517 11.25 3.87 -7.09
CA LEU A 517 11.42 4.44 -8.43
C LEU A 517 10.19 4.15 -9.30
N LEU A 518 10.12 4.72 -10.50
CA LEU A 518 9.20 4.23 -11.53
C LEU A 518 9.92 3.16 -12.35
N CYS A 519 9.18 2.18 -12.86
CA CYS A 519 9.72 1.08 -13.69
C CYS A 519 10.65 1.61 -14.79
N ARG A 520 10.23 2.64 -15.52
CA ARG A 520 11.01 3.25 -16.63
C ARG A 520 12.32 3.92 -16.23
N ASP A 521 12.46 4.31 -14.97
CA ASP A 521 13.62 5.10 -14.49
C ASP A 521 14.79 4.19 -14.08
N SER A 522 14.61 2.87 -14.07
CA SER A 522 15.61 1.87 -13.64
C SER A 522 16.93 1.89 -14.43
N GLY A 523 16.95 2.54 -15.60
CA GLY A 523 18.12 2.71 -16.44
C GLY A 523 19.01 3.91 -16.09
N GLY A 524 18.56 4.81 -15.20
CA GLY A 524 19.36 5.95 -14.77
C GLY A 524 20.58 5.51 -13.94
N GLU A 525 21.68 6.27 -14.02
CA GLU A 525 22.93 5.94 -13.33
C GLU A 525 22.74 5.86 -11.80
N THR A 526 22.03 6.83 -11.23
CA THR A 526 21.76 6.87 -9.79
C THR A 526 20.79 5.77 -9.38
N GLU A 527 19.73 5.55 -10.15
CA GLU A 527 18.73 4.51 -9.91
C GLU A 527 19.35 3.12 -9.99
N SER A 528 20.17 2.85 -11.00
CA SER A 528 20.87 1.57 -11.17
C SER A 528 21.85 1.31 -10.04
N MET A 529 22.59 2.33 -9.57
CA MET A 529 23.45 2.23 -8.39
C MET A 529 22.64 1.85 -7.14
N LEU A 530 21.50 2.51 -6.91
CA LEU A 530 20.64 2.22 -5.77
C LEU A 530 19.97 0.85 -5.88
N LEU A 531 19.60 0.38 -7.08
CA LEU A 531 19.11 -0.98 -7.31
C LEU A 531 20.16 -2.02 -6.93
N ASN A 532 21.43 -1.81 -7.31
CA ASN A 532 22.52 -2.70 -6.93
C ASN A 532 22.71 -2.82 -5.40
N GLU A 533 22.36 -1.79 -4.63
CA GLU A 533 22.46 -1.79 -3.17
C GLU A 533 21.19 -2.34 -2.47
N THR A 534 20.03 -2.29 -3.11
CA THR A 534 18.73 -2.49 -2.44
C THR A 534 17.93 -3.69 -2.92
N VAL A 535 18.14 -4.16 -4.16
CA VAL A 535 17.45 -5.35 -4.68
C VAL A 535 17.95 -6.59 -3.93
N PRO A 536 17.06 -7.39 -3.30
CA PRO A 536 17.46 -8.56 -2.53
C PRO A 536 17.90 -9.71 -3.44
N GLN A 537 18.73 -10.62 -2.89
CA GLN A 537 19.33 -11.71 -3.66
C GLN A 537 18.28 -12.61 -4.33
N TRP A 538 17.18 -12.94 -3.64
CA TRP A 538 16.11 -13.78 -4.20
C TRP A 538 15.44 -13.18 -5.46
N VAL A 539 15.52 -11.85 -5.66
CA VAL A 539 15.09 -11.18 -6.90
C VAL A 539 16.20 -11.19 -7.95
N ILE A 540 17.46 -11.02 -7.55
CA ILE A 540 18.63 -11.10 -8.43
C ILE A 540 18.69 -12.48 -9.10
N ASP A 541 18.50 -13.55 -8.33
CA ASP A 541 18.53 -14.94 -8.82
C ASP A 541 17.61 -15.13 -10.04
N ILE A 542 16.44 -14.48 -10.05
CA ILE A 542 15.45 -14.61 -11.14
C ILE A 542 15.63 -13.57 -12.25
N THR A 543 15.96 -12.34 -11.88
CA THR A 543 15.96 -11.21 -12.83
C THR A 543 17.29 -11.01 -13.54
N VAL A 544 18.40 -11.31 -12.87
CA VAL A 544 19.76 -11.19 -13.41
C VAL A 544 20.27 -12.58 -13.79
N ASP A 545 20.30 -13.51 -12.84
CA ASP A 545 20.93 -14.83 -13.04
C ASP A 545 20.04 -15.81 -13.81
N LYS A 546 18.75 -15.46 -14.00
CA LYS A 546 17.73 -16.27 -14.69
C LYS A 546 17.57 -17.69 -14.13
N ASN A 547 17.93 -17.89 -12.86
CA ASN A 547 17.81 -19.15 -12.13
C ASN A 547 16.34 -19.40 -11.75
N MET A 548 15.55 -19.91 -12.68
CA MET A 548 14.13 -20.19 -12.45
C MET A 548 13.94 -21.15 -11.25
N PRO A 549 12.90 -20.93 -10.42
CA PRO A 549 12.66 -21.75 -9.24
C PRO A 549 12.31 -23.19 -9.62
N LYS A 550 12.40 -24.12 -8.66
CA LYS A 550 12.02 -25.51 -8.93
C LYS A 550 10.49 -25.68 -8.96
N PHE A 551 10.03 -26.65 -9.74
CA PHE A 551 8.62 -27.03 -9.75
C PHE A 551 8.17 -27.61 -8.41
N ASN A 552 6.95 -27.26 -8.02
CA ASN A 552 6.29 -27.86 -6.87
C ASN A 552 5.80 -29.26 -7.21
N LYS A 553 5.90 -30.18 -6.25
CA LYS A 553 5.40 -31.55 -6.39
C LYS A 553 4.34 -31.87 -5.35
N ILE A 554 3.35 -32.66 -5.74
CA ILE A 554 2.32 -33.19 -4.85
C ILE A 554 2.55 -34.70 -4.68
N PRO A 555 2.77 -35.19 -3.44
CA PRO A 555 2.66 -36.61 -3.16
C PRO A 555 1.19 -37.03 -3.17
N PHE A 556 0.91 -38.18 -3.78
CA PHE A 556 -0.43 -38.76 -3.84
C PHE A 556 -0.39 -40.30 -3.84
N TYR A 557 -1.51 -40.90 -3.48
CA TYR A 557 -1.74 -42.34 -3.57
C TYR A 557 -2.64 -42.65 -4.76
N LEU A 558 -2.34 -43.76 -5.43
CA LEU A 558 -3.13 -44.28 -6.54
C LEU A 558 -3.61 -45.70 -6.19
N GLN A 559 -4.93 -45.92 -6.23
CA GLN A 559 -5.55 -47.18 -5.74
C GLN A 559 -6.67 -47.65 -6.68
N PRO A 560 -6.93 -48.96 -6.80
CA PRO A 560 -8.11 -49.42 -7.51
C PRO A 560 -9.37 -49.01 -6.74
N HIS A 561 -10.41 -48.56 -7.45
CA HIS A 561 -11.72 -48.31 -6.88
C HIS A 561 -12.36 -49.64 -6.43
N SER A 562 -13.15 -49.62 -5.36
CA SER A 562 -13.83 -50.83 -4.82
C SER A 562 -14.68 -51.58 -5.85
N SER A 563 -15.17 -50.88 -6.88
CA SER A 563 -15.94 -51.45 -7.98
C SER A 563 -15.12 -52.04 -9.14
N SER A 564 -13.79 -51.92 -9.15
CA SER A 564 -12.98 -52.31 -10.33
C SER A 564 -12.68 -53.82 -10.41
N GLY A 565 -12.94 -54.58 -9.34
CA GLY A 565 -12.67 -56.03 -9.30
C GLY A 565 -11.17 -56.42 -9.35
N ALA A 566 -10.27 -55.45 -9.49
CA ALA A 566 -8.83 -55.69 -9.56
C ALA A 566 -8.25 -56.09 -8.19
N LYS A 567 -7.34 -57.07 -8.17
CA LYS A 567 -6.60 -57.45 -6.96
C LYS A 567 -5.75 -56.27 -6.51
N THR A 568 -5.73 -56.00 -5.21
CA THR A 568 -5.01 -54.89 -4.59
C THR A 568 -3.52 -54.95 -4.92
N LEU A 569 -3.09 -54.27 -5.98
CA LEU A 569 -1.70 -53.92 -6.16
C LEU A 569 -1.28 -52.97 -5.03
N LYS A 570 0.01 -53.04 -4.68
CA LYS A 570 0.63 -52.30 -3.59
C LYS A 570 0.15 -50.84 -3.61
N LYS A 571 -0.09 -50.26 -2.42
CA LYS A 571 -0.45 -48.85 -2.29
C LYS A 571 0.72 -47.99 -2.81
N ASP A 572 0.64 -47.59 -4.06
CA ASP A 572 1.71 -46.84 -4.70
C ASP A 572 1.61 -45.37 -4.30
N ARG A 573 2.61 -44.92 -3.54
CA ARG A 573 2.81 -43.51 -3.21
C ARG A 573 3.61 -42.89 -4.35
N LEU A 574 2.95 -42.09 -5.16
CA LEU A 574 3.54 -41.38 -6.29
C LEU A 574 3.78 -39.91 -5.94
N SER A 575 4.60 -39.24 -6.75
CA SER A 575 4.83 -37.81 -6.65
C SER A 575 5.01 -37.23 -8.04
N ALA A 576 4.24 -36.20 -8.36
CA ALA A 576 4.26 -35.54 -9.66
C ALA A 576 4.21 -34.02 -9.48
N SER A 577 4.40 -33.27 -10.57
CA SER A 577 4.15 -31.82 -10.58
C SER A 577 2.73 -31.53 -10.07
N ASP A 578 2.59 -30.46 -9.31
CA ASP A 578 1.29 -29.96 -8.86
C ASP A 578 0.35 -29.58 -10.02
N MET A 579 0.93 -29.21 -11.18
CA MET A 579 0.23 -28.90 -12.43
C MET A 579 -0.04 -30.13 -13.31
N LEU A 580 0.27 -31.35 -12.88
CA LEU A 580 0.01 -32.54 -13.68
C LEU A 580 -1.49 -32.69 -13.89
N GLN A 581 -1.93 -32.82 -15.13
CA GLN A 581 -3.34 -33.06 -15.47
C GLN A 581 -3.78 -34.48 -15.10
N VAL A 582 -5.05 -34.62 -14.71
CA VAL A 582 -5.69 -35.91 -14.42
C VAL A 582 -5.54 -36.88 -15.58
N ARG A 583 -5.65 -36.42 -16.83
CA ARG A 583 -5.42 -37.22 -18.05
C ARG A 583 -4.09 -37.97 -18.03
N LYS A 584 -3.00 -37.31 -17.61
CA LYS A 584 -1.67 -37.95 -17.54
C LYS A 584 -1.61 -39.06 -16.48
N VAL A 585 -2.40 -38.97 -15.42
CA VAL A 585 -2.55 -40.06 -14.45
C VAL A 585 -3.38 -41.21 -15.05
N MET A 586 -4.39 -40.91 -15.86
CA MET A 586 -5.18 -41.93 -16.56
C MET A 586 -4.34 -42.70 -17.59
N GLU A 587 -3.52 -42.00 -18.37
CA GLU A 587 -2.53 -42.61 -19.28
C GLU A 587 -1.59 -43.55 -18.52
N HIS A 588 -1.05 -43.10 -17.38
CA HIS A 588 -0.20 -43.93 -16.52
C HIS A 588 -0.91 -45.21 -16.04
N VAL A 589 -2.17 -45.11 -15.62
CA VAL A 589 -2.97 -46.27 -15.22
C VAL A 589 -3.19 -47.22 -16.41
N TYR A 590 -3.55 -46.68 -17.57
CA TYR A 590 -3.81 -47.46 -18.78
C TYR A 590 -2.57 -48.25 -19.21
N GLU A 591 -1.42 -47.59 -19.32
CA GLU A 591 -0.17 -48.22 -19.74
C GLU A 591 0.39 -49.20 -18.69
N LYS A 592 0.53 -48.75 -17.44
CA LYS A 592 1.37 -49.42 -16.45
C LYS A 592 0.61 -50.36 -15.53
N ILE A 593 -0.71 -50.24 -15.46
CA ILE A 593 -1.52 -51.01 -14.52
C ILE A 593 -2.46 -51.95 -15.26
N ILE A 594 -3.14 -51.50 -16.32
CA ILE A 594 -4.17 -52.30 -17.00
C ILE A 594 -3.65 -53.03 -18.25
N ASN A 595 -2.80 -52.42 -19.07
CA ASN A 595 -2.27 -53.10 -20.26
C ASN A 595 -1.26 -54.22 -19.94
N LEU A 596 -0.57 -54.15 -18.79
CA LEU A 596 0.34 -55.22 -18.33
C LEU A 596 -0.39 -56.51 -17.96
N ASP A 597 -1.66 -56.44 -17.53
CA ASP A 597 -2.46 -57.64 -17.28
C ASP A 597 -2.90 -58.34 -18.59
N ASN A 598 -3.08 -57.59 -19.69
CA ASN A 598 -3.52 -58.15 -20.98
C ASN A 598 -2.38 -58.75 -21.83
N GLU A 599 -1.14 -58.24 -21.76
CA GLU A 599 -0.01 -58.84 -22.49
C GLU A 599 0.42 -60.21 -21.96
N SER A 600 -0.07 -60.61 -20.78
CA SER A 600 0.15 -61.95 -20.25
C SER A 600 -0.68 -63.05 -20.94
N GLN A 601 -1.51 -62.72 -21.95
CA GLN A 601 -2.38 -63.72 -22.62
C GLN A 601 -2.32 -63.81 -24.16
N THR A 602 -1.50 -63.03 -24.88
CA THR A 602 -1.40 -63.22 -26.35
C THR A 602 0.04 -63.14 -26.85
N GLY A 603 0.58 -64.30 -27.23
CA GLY A 603 1.84 -64.40 -27.96
C GLY A 603 1.70 -64.10 -29.45
N ALA A 604 2.69 -63.37 -29.96
CA ALA A 604 3.15 -63.24 -31.36
C ALA A 604 2.20 -62.64 -32.41
N SER A 605 2.58 -61.51 -33.02
CA SER A 605 3.37 -61.45 -34.26
C SER A 605 3.48 -59.99 -34.74
N GLY A 606 4.64 -59.60 -35.26
CA GLY A 606 4.97 -58.22 -35.62
C GLY A 606 4.38 -57.74 -36.95
N ASN A 607 4.30 -56.41 -37.07
CA ASN A 607 4.58 -55.68 -38.31
C ASN A 607 4.96 -54.23 -37.99
N ASN A 608 6.09 -53.80 -38.56
CA ASN A 608 6.63 -52.45 -38.48
C ASN A 608 5.92 -51.54 -39.49
N ASP A 609 5.18 -50.57 -38.99
CA ASP A 609 5.03 -49.24 -39.60
C ASP A 609 4.97 -48.25 -38.44
N LYS A 610 6.03 -47.46 -38.24
CA LYS A 610 6.09 -46.44 -37.17
C LYS A 610 5.31 -45.21 -37.63
N PRO A 611 4.20 -44.82 -36.98
CA PRO A 611 3.65 -43.49 -37.08
C PRO A 611 4.59 -42.48 -36.42
N SER A 612 4.46 -41.20 -36.77
CA SER A 612 5.13 -40.10 -36.06
C SER A 612 4.75 -40.10 -34.57
N GLU A 613 5.72 -40.02 -33.65
CA GLU A 613 5.54 -40.12 -32.18
C GLU A 613 4.39 -39.24 -31.63
N GLN A 614 4.18 -38.05 -32.19
CA GLN A 614 3.08 -37.16 -31.78
C GLN A 614 1.67 -37.73 -32.04
N LYS A 615 1.51 -38.57 -33.07
CA LYS A 615 0.21 -39.13 -33.46
C LYS A 615 -0.15 -40.36 -32.62
N GLU A 616 0.86 -41.15 -32.22
CA GLU A 616 0.68 -42.25 -31.28
C GLU A 616 0.32 -41.76 -29.87
N ASP A 617 0.94 -40.67 -29.41
CA ASP A 617 0.65 -40.06 -28.11
C ASP A 617 -0.78 -39.48 -28.02
N GLU A 618 -1.28 -38.86 -29.09
CA GLU A 618 -2.66 -38.37 -29.16
C GLU A 618 -3.68 -39.53 -29.17
N ASP A 619 -3.46 -40.55 -29.99
CA ASP A 619 -4.35 -41.73 -30.05
C ASP A 619 -4.37 -42.48 -28.70
N MET A 620 -3.24 -42.53 -27.99
CA MET A 620 -3.15 -43.16 -26.67
C MET A 620 -3.88 -42.37 -25.58
N ALA A 621 -3.75 -41.05 -25.58
CA ALA A 621 -4.44 -40.19 -24.61
C ALA A 621 -5.97 -40.33 -24.73
N VAL A 622 -6.48 -40.41 -25.96
CA VAL A 622 -7.91 -40.65 -26.24
C VAL A 622 -8.33 -42.03 -25.75
N LEU A 623 -7.55 -43.08 -26.03
CA LEU A 623 -7.85 -44.44 -25.57
C LEU A 623 -7.85 -44.57 -24.04
N ALA A 624 -6.92 -43.91 -23.36
CA ALA A 624 -6.87 -43.89 -21.90
C ALA A 624 -8.09 -43.18 -21.31
N GLU A 625 -8.53 -42.07 -21.92
CA GLU A 625 -9.73 -41.34 -21.49
C GLU A 625 -11.03 -42.10 -21.74
N GLU A 626 -11.09 -42.89 -22.81
CA GLU A 626 -12.23 -43.77 -23.10
C GLU A 626 -12.33 -44.96 -22.15
N LYS A 627 -11.19 -45.51 -21.71
CA LYS A 627 -11.16 -46.77 -20.96
C LYS A 627 -11.06 -46.60 -19.45
N ILE A 628 -10.50 -45.49 -18.96
CA ILE A 628 -10.21 -45.29 -17.54
C ILE A 628 -11.09 -44.20 -16.95
N GLU A 629 -11.55 -44.41 -15.72
CA GLU A 629 -12.09 -43.36 -14.86
C GLU A 629 -11.18 -43.15 -13.67
N LEU A 630 -10.85 -41.88 -13.40
CA LEU A 630 -10.17 -41.45 -12.19
C LEU A 630 -11.16 -40.77 -11.26
N LEU A 631 -11.12 -41.14 -9.98
CA LEU A 631 -12.02 -40.65 -8.95
C LEU A 631 -11.24 -40.11 -7.75
N CYS A 632 -11.78 -39.09 -7.10
CA CYS A 632 -11.34 -38.66 -5.77
C CYS A 632 -12.58 -38.49 -4.90
N GLN A 633 -12.61 -39.14 -3.73
CA GLN A 633 -13.78 -39.17 -2.83
C GLN A 633 -15.08 -39.55 -3.57
N ASP A 634 -15.01 -40.63 -4.36
CA ASP A 634 -16.12 -41.16 -5.16
C ASP A 634 -16.70 -40.19 -6.22
N GLN A 635 -16.05 -39.05 -6.45
CA GLN A 635 -16.37 -38.12 -7.53
C GLN A 635 -15.46 -38.40 -8.74
N VAL A 636 -16.06 -38.58 -9.93
CA VAL A 636 -15.32 -38.69 -11.20
C VAL A 636 -14.65 -37.35 -11.52
N LEU A 637 -13.36 -37.42 -11.87
CA LEU A 637 -12.53 -36.25 -12.14
C LEU A 637 -12.59 -35.86 -13.62
N ASP A 638 -12.61 -34.55 -13.88
CA ASP A 638 -12.40 -34.01 -15.22
C ASP A 638 -10.92 -34.23 -15.64
N PRO A 639 -10.65 -34.88 -16.79
CA PRO A 639 -9.29 -35.11 -17.29
C PRO A 639 -8.42 -33.86 -17.43
N ASN A 640 -9.05 -32.68 -17.61
CA ASN A 640 -8.36 -31.40 -17.78
C ASN A 640 -7.99 -30.73 -16.45
N MET A 641 -8.53 -31.19 -15.31
CA MET A 641 -8.13 -30.68 -14.00
C MET A 641 -6.70 -31.07 -13.68
N ASP A 642 -5.98 -30.19 -12.97
CA ASP A 642 -4.67 -30.49 -12.40
C ASP A 642 -4.77 -31.06 -10.98
N LEU A 643 -3.72 -31.77 -10.54
CA LEU A 643 -3.70 -32.44 -9.23
C LEU A 643 -3.91 -31.48 -8.06
N ARG A 644 -3.40 -30.25 -8.14
CA ARG A 644 -3.59 -29.23 -7.10
C ARG A 644 -5.04 -28.75 -7.02
N THR A 645 -5.75 -28.62 -8.13
CA THR A 645 -7.18 -28.26 -8.17
C THR A 645 -8.01 -29.39 -7.55
N VAL A 646 -7.72 -30.64 -7.91
CA VAL A 646 -8.36 -31.82 -7.28
C VAL A 646 -8.10 -31.83 -5.77
N LYS A 647 -6.83 -31.62 -5.35
CA LYS A 647 -6.46 -31.58 -3.94
C LYS A 647 -7.14 -30.45 -3.17
N HIS A 648 -7.35 -29.29 -3.79
CA HIS A 648 -7.95 -28.14 -3.13
C HIS A 648 -9.47 -28.25 -3.02
N PHE A 649 -10.14 -28.55 -4.14
CA PHE A 649 -11.61 -28.51 -4.19
C PHE A 649 -12.27 -29.83 -3.80
N ILE A 650 -11.70 -30.96 -4.20
CA ILE A 650 -12.36 -32.27 -4.10
C ILE A 650 -11.84 -33.05 -2.88
N TRP A 651 -10.53 -33.10 -2.64
CA TRP A 651 -9.98 -33.85 -1.51
C TRP A 651 -10.31 -33.20 -0.14
N LYS A 652 -11.00 -33.94 0.74
CA LYS A 652 -11.37 -33.49 2.10
C LYS A 652 -10.88 -34.38 3.25
N SER A 653 -10.27 -35.54 2.96
CA SER A 653 -9.96 -36.54 4.00
C SER A 653 -8.67 -36.26 4.81
N GLY A 654 -7.96 -35.17 4.53
CA GLY A 654 -6.68 -34.85 5.16
C GLY A 654 -5.53 -35.76 4.70
N GLY A 655 -4.28 -35.30 4.84
CA GLY A 655 -3.09 -36.04 4.37
C GLY A 655 -2.86 -35.95 2.85
N ASP A 656 -2.03 -36.86 2.33
CA ASP A 656 -1.69 -36.93 0.90
C ASP A 656 -2.93 -37.22 0.05
N LEU A 657 -2.99 -36.60 -1.14
CA LEU A 657 -4.09 -36.77 -2.09
C LEU A 657 -4.25 -38.27 -2.40
N THR A 658 -5.47 -38.79 -2.40
CA THR A 658 -5.72 -40.18 -2.81
C THR A 658 -6.67 -40.22 -4.00
N LEU A 659 -6.22 -40.88 -5.07
CA LEU A 659 -6.94 -41.06 -6.32
C LEU A 659 -7.28 -42.54 -6.48
N HIS A 660 -8.50 -42.80 -6.94
CA HIS A 660 -8.97 -44.15 -7.24
C HIS A 660 -9.15 -44.30 -8.74
N TYR A 661 -8.74 -45.41 -9.33
CA TYR A 661 -8.96 -45.71 -10.74
C TYR A 661 -9.90 -46.91 -10.92
N ARG A 662 -10.67 -46.91 -12.00
CA ARG A 662 -11.40 -48.08 -12.49
C ARG A 662 -11.49 -48.07 -14.01
N GLN A 663 -11.71 -49.24 -14.58
CA GLN A 663 -12.06 -49.34 -15.99
C GLN A 663 -13.51 -48.88 -16.19
N ARG A 664 -13.79 -48.11 -17.25
CA ARG A 664 -15.17 -47.79 -17.63
C ARG A 664 -15.89 -49.07 -18.01
N SER A 665 -17.05 -49.28 -17.42
CA SER A 665 -18.00 -50.30 -17.86
C SER A 665 -18.50 -49.91 -19.26
N THR A 666 -18.17 -50.74 -20.26
CA THR A 666 -18.71 -50.65 -21.63
C THR A 666 -20.22 -50.82 -21.65
#